data_AF-A0A180F3D2-F1
#
_entry.id   AF-A0A180F3D2-F1
#
_cell.length_a   1.000
_cell.length_b   1.000
_cell.length_c   1.000
_cell.angle_alpha   90.00
_cell.angle_beta   90.00
_cell.angle_gamma   90.00
#
_symmetry.space_group_name_H-M   'P 1'
#
loop_
_entity.id
_entity.type
_entity.pdbx_description
1 polymer ?
#
loop_
_entity_poly.entity_id
_entity_poly.type
_entity_poly.pdbx_seq_one_letter_code
_entity_poly.pdbx_strand_id
1 'polypeptide(L)'
;MEKIKVKGIIKMYNGLFGFINSGFGDIYFHKSEILTEEKLDKGDEVQFFLIPSQKKEGMYQASEIVLVKKTEKTDKQTDNNLLIGIVQWYNNEKGFGVVKTSDNSEFFLHKKNALKTVILNEKDFCVFESRTQEGRLTAIRYKKFELIEDLQHVNEKTQSELLQQYLSVLGKIERDNSLNVKYVEWKYNKITAIAQSGKIDEKIKDDFLKAAYEKASVDCKYKMLFEDCLIDISKQTLEIQSELLEQYLSDYSKAAYEEASDDYKYQMLFEDYLIDIPEVQFKLLQQYLSKLGKIEHDNSWNVKDKEWKYNKIKSIVKSDKIDEKAKEGFLKAAYEKASDDYKYKMLFEDNFLDFDFIEYIKEYNLLNIIKNKYEDLYNELFGKAYPNISKIDRLYLWLNGLNSYYNYFEFVQVAWQLSNDERKLFNKRVKEYAEEERLQKFISQIPKAELLEETESSKIYKCKWRNLYYKQGAIEVFLDKTTATEDYKWEVAREEWNLLTQEYFNNRRINDIIVTIDNNYHILDIVGLDDIEVKIVFAEIHKNGTSERRTDISSSQVTKIIHNVAARNSCINFLASQNSPYNAVDVQELVTEQYRDISFLFPIPDGKGNVYLIWESAEFEKSKATHIFKIREECLQEMMENIRNFIETNYRTRSRLNSVETDDLEKKQDLQYFSRVNHDSVEYQVWEDRMKKELSFLS
;
A
#
# COMPACT_ATOMS: atom_id res chain seq x y z
N MET A 1 51.33 -34.77 72.07
CA MET A 1 50.69 -34.80 70.73
C MET A 1 50.17 -33.41 70.45
N GLU A 2 50.53 -32.85 69.31
CA GLU A 2 50.16 -31.49 68.90
C GLU A 2 48.66 -31.46 68.56
N LYS A 3 47.86 -30.68 69.29
CA LYS A 3 46.44 -30.46 69.01
C LYS A 3 46.32 -29.34 67.97
N ILE A 4 45.76 -29.63 66.80
CA ILE A 4 45.55 -28.63 65.74
C ILE A 4 44.21 -27.94 65.97
N LYS A 5 44.21 -26.60 66.12
CA LYS A 5 42.99 -25.81 66.32
C LYS A 5 42.34 -25.51 64.97
N VAL A 6 41.08 -25.90 64.80
CA VAL A 6 40.33 -25.80 63.54
C VAL A 6 38.98 -25.13 63.78
N LYS A 7 38.45 -24.45 62.77
CA LYS A 7 37.06 -23.95 62.74
C LYS A 7 36.23 -24.77 61.75
N GLY A 8 34.95 -24.92 62.05
CA GLY A 8 34.01 -25.59 61.16
C GLY A 8 32.56 -25.26 61.50
N ILE A 9 31.65 -25.79 60.70
CA ILE A 9 30.21 -25.56 60.82
C ILE A 9 29.53 -26.85 61.28
N ILE A 10 28.65 -26.77 62.28
CA ILE A 10 27.85 -27.91 62.73
C ILE A 10 26.97 -28.38 61.58
N LYS A 11 27.33 -29.53 61.00
CA LYS A 11 26.56 -30.18 59.94
C LYS A 11 25.34 -30.90 60.51
N MET A 12 25.52 -31.51 61.67
CA MET A 12 24.53 -32.31 62.37
C MET A 12 24.92 -32.46 63.84
N TYR A 13 23.95 -32.32 64.74
CA TYR A 13 24.08 -32.73 66.13
C TYR A 13 22.74 -33.27 66.62
N ASN A 14 22.73 -34.50 67.13
CA ASN A 14 21.49 -35.17 67.57
C ASN A 14 21.31 -35.17 69.10
N GLY A 15 22.16 -34.45 69.84
CA GLY A 15 22.16 -34.42 71.30
C GLY A 15 23.09 -35.45 71.96
N LEU A 16 23.66 -36.40 71.22
CA LEU A 16 24.63 -37.40 71.71
C LEU A 16 25.96 -37.35 70.96
N PHE A 17 25.92 -37.22 69.65
CA PHE A 17 27.09 -37.03 68.79
C PHE A 17 26.74 -36.14 67.60
N GLY A 18 27.75 -35.71 66.87
CA GLY A 18 27.55 -34.90 65.67
C GLY A 18 28.72 -34.94 64.71
N PHE A 19 28.58 -34.17 63.64
CA PHE A 19 29.60 -33.95 62.63
C PHE A 19 29.79 -32.45 62.40
N ILE A 20 31.05 -32.03 62.36
CA ILE A 20 31.46 -30.66 62.01
C ILE A 20 32.04 -30.72 60.60
N ASN A 21 31.47 -29.95 59.68
CA ASN A 21 32.08 -29.75 58.37
C ASN A 21 33.25 -28.77 58.52
N SER A 22 34.45 -29.20 58.14
CA SER A 22 35.67 -28.41 58.18
C SER A 22 36.48 -28.57 56.89
N GLY A 23 37.56 -27.81 56.73
CA GLY A 23 38.50 -27.98 55.63
C GLY A 23 39.16 -29.38 55.56
N PHE A 24 39.03 -30.21 56.61
CA PHE A 24 39.53 -31.59 56.66
C PHE A 24 38.42 -32.63 56.43
N GLY A 25 37.25 -32.19 55.95
CA GLY A 25 36.06 -33.03 55.78
C GLY A 25 35.13 -33.02 57.00
N ASP A 26 34.22 -33.99 57.03
CA ASP A 26 33.27 -34.16 58.13
C ASP A 26 33.97 -34.81 59.33
N ILE A 27 34.18 -34.03 60.38
CA ILE A 27 34.85 -34.48 61.60
C ILE A 27 33.81 -34.91 62.64
N TYR A 28 33.91 -36.15 63.11
CA TYR A 28 33.05 -36.70 64.15
C TYR A 28 33.35 -36.06 65.51
N PHE A 29 32.30 -35.83 66.31
CA PHE A 29 32.43 -35.47 67.73
C PHE A 29 31.36 -36.12 68.60
N HIS A 30 31.69 -36.29 69.88
CA HIS A 30 30.75 -36.76 70.89
C HIS A 30 30.29 -35.60 71.78
N LYS A 31 29.11 -35.71 72.41
CA LYS A 31 28.57 -34.67 73.31
C LYS A 31 29.56 -34.28 74.42
N SER A 32 30.34 -35.23 74.93
CA SER A 32 31.35 -34.99 75.98
C SER A 32 32.39 -33.95 75.59
N GLU A 33 32.60 -33.73 74.28
CA GLU A 33 33.60 -32.81 73.77
C GLU A 33 33.09 -31.37 73.68
N ILE A 34 31.80 -31.12 73.90
CA ILE A 34 31.20 -29.79 73.84
C ILE A 34 31.45 -29.06 75.16
N LEU A 35 32.22 -27.97 75.11
CA LEU A 35 32.56 -27.16 76.28
C LEU A 35 31.71 -25.89 76.43
N THR A 36 30.91 -25.56 75.41
CA THR A 36 29.94 -24.46 75.52
C THR A 36 28.68 -24.93 76.25
N GLU A 37 28.13 -24.08 77.12
CA GLU A 37 26.83 -24.33 77.76
C GLU A 37 25.66 -24.13 76.77
N GLU A 38 25.89 -23.40 75.68
CA GLU A 38 24.88 -23.15 74.67
C GLU A 38 24.63 -24.41 73.82
N LYS A 39 23.35 -24.71 73.59
CA LYS A 39 22.97 -25.80 72.69
C LYS A 39 23.42 -25.48 71.25
N LEU A 40 24.22 -26.37 70.68
CA LEU A 40 24.64 -26.30 69.27
C LEU A 40 23.47 -26.71 68.34
N ASP A 41 23.17 -25.85 67.37
CA ASP A 41 22.23 -26.10 66.28
C ASP A 41 22.98 -26.32 64.95
N LYS A 42 22.30 -26.92 63.97
CA LYS A 42 22.84 -27.05 62.60
C LYS A 42 23.09 -25.67 62.01
N GLY A 43 24.28 -25.45 61.45
CA GLY A 43 24.71 -24.19 60.86
C GLY A 43 25.61 -23.35 61.77
N ASP A 44 25.69 -23.68 63.07
CA ASP A 44 26.50 -22.93 64.02
C ASP A 44 28.00 -23.06 63.69
N GLU A 45 28.72 -21.95 63.75
CA GLU A 45 30.18 -21.94 63.58
C GLU A 45 30.82 -22.29 64.93
N VAL A 46 31.68 -23.30 64.92
CA VAL A 46 32.38 -23.80 66.11
C VAL A 46 33.88 -23.85 65.89
N GLN A 47 34.63 -23.79 66.98
CA GLN A 47 36.07 -23.99 67.01
C GLN A 47 36.38 -25.21 67.89
N PHE A 48 37.32 -26.04 67.45
CA PHE A 48 37.64 -27.31 68.09
C PHE A 48 39.09 -27.72 67.84
N PHE A 49 39.57 -28.72 68.57
CA PHE A 49 40.86 -29.36 68.32
C PHE A 49 40.70 -30.68 67.59
N LEU A 50 41.50 -30.86 66.55
CA LEU A 50 41.55 -32.09 65.76
C LEU A 50 42.54 -33.06 66.42
N ILE A 51 42.04 -34.23 66.86
CA ILE A 51 42.84 -35.26 67.53
C ILE A 51 42.64 -36.63 66.84
N PRO A 52 43.63 -37.54 66.84
CA PRO A 52 43.45 -38.89 66.33
C PRO A 52 42.28 -39.60 67.03
N SER A 53 41.46 -40.30 66.26
CA SER A 53 40.30 -41.04 66.77
C SER A 53 40.74 -42.23 67.60
N GLN A 54 40.17 -42.35 68.81
CA GLN A 54 40.41 -43.49 69.69
C GLN A 54 39.75 -44.79 69.19
N LYS A 55 38.81 -44.69 68.22
CA LYS A 55 38.03 -45.84 67.72
C LYS A 55 38.43 -46.28 66.31
N LYS A 56 39.09 -45.43 65.53
CA LYS A 56 39.50 -45.73 64.15
C LYS A 56 40.90 -45.18 63.89
N GLU A 57 41.85 -46.09 63.74
CA GLU A 57 43.23 -45.77 63.40
C GLU A 57 43.29 -45.00 62.06
N GLY A 58 44.06 -43.92 62.01
CA GLY A 58 44.18 -43.04 60.83
C GLY A 58 43.07 -42.00 60.63
N MET A 59 42.02 -41.99 61.46
CA MET A 59 40.95 -40.98 61.39
C MET A 59 41.11 -39.93 62.49
N TYR A 60 40.48 -38.77 62.31
CA TYR A 60 40.46 -37.70 63.31
C TYR A 60 39.06 -37.48 63.88
N GLN A 61 39.00 -36.99 65.12
CA GLN A 61 37.80 -36.56 65.80
C GLN A 61 38.01 -35.16 66.39
N ALA A 62 36.91 -34.44 66.61
CA ALA A 62 36.93 -33.12 67.22
C ALA A 62 36.80 -33.24 68.74
N SER A 63 37.64 -32.48 69.45
CA SER A 63 37.67 -32.38 70.90
C SER A 63 37.61 -30.90 71.32
N GLU A 64 37.10 -30.63 72.52
CA GLU A 64 36.99 -29.28 73.11
C GLU A 64 36.31 -28.25 72.19
N ILE A 65 35.06 -28.55 71.82
CA ILE A 65 34.25 -27.76 70.90
C ILE A 65 33.63 -26.57 71.63
N VAL A 66 33.90 -25.37 71.11
CA VAL A 66 33.32 -24.11 71.58
C VAL A 66 32.56 -23.41 70.46
N LEU A 67 31.40 -22.84 70.79
CA LEU A 67 30.62 -22.03 69.85
C LEU A 67 31.35 -20.72 69.55
N VAL A 68 31.50 -20.40 68.26
CA VAL A 68 32.11 -19.15 67.77
C VAL A 68 31.04 -18.17 67.33
N LYS A 69 30.06 -18.64 66.55
CA LYS A 69 28.96 -17.82 66.05
C LYS A 69 27.68 -18.65 65.95
N LYS A 70 26.61 -18.14 66.55
CA LYS A 70 25.28 -18.75 66.47
C LYS A 70 24.61 -18.38 65.15
N THR A 71 23.91 -19.34 64.56
CA THR A 71 23.12 -19.09 63.36
C THR A 71 21.88 -18.28 63.74
N GLU A 72 21.69 -17.11 63.11
CA GLU A 72 20.46 -16.33 63.27
C GLU A 72 19.28 -17.10 62.67
N LYS A 73 18.31 -17.45 63.52
CA LYS A 73 17.04 -18.05 63.07
C LYS A 73 16.17 -16.92 62.54
N THR A 74 15.86 -16.92 61.24
CA THR A 74 14.90 -15.98 60.65
C THR A 74 13.54 -16.15 61.31
N ASP A 75 13.08 -15.07 61.94
CA ASP A 75 11.83 -15.03 62.68
C ASP A 75 10.59 -15.14 61.79
N LYS A 76 9.57 -15.77 62.36
CA LYS A 76 8.28 -16.10 61.77
C LYS A 76 7.41 -14.85 61.62
N GLN A 77 7.16 -14.40 60.39
CA GLN A 77 6.14 -13.40 60.08
C GLN A 77 4.77 -14.11 59.92
N THR A 78 3.85 -13.86 60.85
CA THR A 78 2.41 -14.18 60.72
C THR A 78 1.71 -12.96 60.16
N ASP A 79 1.08 -13.10 59.00
CA ASP A 79 0.10 -12.12 58.49
C ASP A 79 -1.23 -12.40 59.18
N ASN A 80 -1.74 -11.41 59.94
CA ASN A 80 -2.96 -11.52 60.75
C ASN A 80 -4.27 -11.48 59.92
N ASN A 81 -4.22 -11.75 58.61
CA ASN A 81 -5.40 -11.75 57.76
C ASN A 81 -6.06 -13.14 57.72
N LEU A 82 -7.35 -13.18 58.03
CA LEU A 82 -8.19 -14.37 57.84
C LEU A 82 -8.40 -14.60 56.35
N LEU A 83 -7.98 -15.78 55.88
CA LEU A 83 -8.11 -16.24 54.50
C LEU A 83 -9.11 -17.38 54.40
N ILE A 84 -9.88 -17.43 53.31
CA ILE A 84 -10.68 -18.58 52.92
C ILE A 84 -10.02 -19.29 51.75
N GLY A 85 -9.98 -20.61 51.79
CA GLY A 85 -9.61 -21.44 50.65
C GLY A 85 -10.41 -22.73 50.57
N ILE A 86 -10.25 -23.44 49.46
CA ILE A 86 -10.86 -24.73 49.18
C ILE A 86 -9.84 -25.85 49.38
N VAL A 87 -10.21 -26.87 50.14
CA VAL A 87 -9.35 -28.03 50.39
C VAL A 87 -9.21 -28.83 49.10
N GLN A 88 -7.97 -28.91 48.59
CA GLN A 88 -7.63 -29.72 47.42
C GLN A 88 -7.57 -31.21 47.77
N TRP A 89 -7.00 -31.51 48.94
CA TRP A 89 -7.02 -32.84 49.52
C TRP A 89 -6.62 -32.73 51.00
N TYR A 90 -7.10 -33.66 51.81
CA TYR A 90 -6.69 -33.77 53.20
C TYR A 90 -6.74 -35.24 53.62
N ASN A 91 -5.63 -35.74 54.16
CA ASN A 91 -5.57 -37.11 54.68
C ASN A 91 -5.93 -37.06 56.17
N ASN A 92 -7.15 -37.47 56.52
CA ASN A 92 -7.64 -37.45 57.89
C ASN A 92 -6.84 -38.38 58.84
N GLU A 93 -6.30 -39.50 58.33
CA GLU A 93 -5.49 -40.44 59.12
C GLU A 93 -4.12 -39.85 59.46
N LYS A 94 -3.43 -39.31 58.44
CA LYS A 94 -2.10 -38.72 58.59
C LYS A 94 -2.16 -37.31 59.19
N GLY A 95 -3.28 -36.62 59.04
CA GLY A 95 -3.55 -35.29 59.57
C GLY A 95 -2.82 -34.18 58.84
N PHE A 96 -2.76 -34.23 57.51
CA PHE A 96 -2.23 -33.13 56.71
C PHE A 96 -2.90 -33.05 55.33
N GLY A 97 -2.81 -31.88 54.69
CA GLY A 97 -3.44 -31.61 53.41
C GLY A 97 -2.96 -30.31 52.77
N VAL A 98 -3.67 -29.89 51.73
CA VAL A 98 -3.44 -28.62 51.04
C VAL A 98 -4.77 -27.90 50.85
N VAL A 99 -4.77 -26.60 51.16
CA VAL A 99 -5.86 -25.67 50.86
C VAL A 99 -5.37 -24.65 49.83
N LYS A 100 -6.24 -24.28 48.91
CA LYS A 100 -5.95 -23.34 47.83
C LYS A 100 -6.85 -22.11 47.91
N THR A 101 -6.29 -20.93 47.78
CA THR A 101 -7.00 -19.64 47.78
C THR A 101 -7.32 -19.18 46.35
N SER A 102 -8.10 -18.10 46.21
CA SER A 102 -8.58 -17.61 44.91
C SER A 102 -7.47 -17.08 43.99
N ASP A 103 -6.36 -16.61 44.55
CA ASP A 103 -5.14 -16.20 43.84
C ASP A 103 -4.25 -17.40 43.40
N ASN A 104 -4.77 -18.62 43.54
CA ASN A 104 -4.06 -19.89 43.34
C ASN A 104 -2.92 -20.18 44.31
N SER A 105 -2.75 -19.42 45.40
CA SER A 105 -1.76 -19.74 46.43
C SER A 105 -2.14 -21.03 47.18
N GLU A 106 -1.14 -21.89 47.42
CA GLU A 106 -1.31 -23.17 48.11
C GLU A 106 -0.74 -23.13 49.53
N PHE A 107 -1.57 -23.46 50.51
CA PHE A 107 -1.19 -23.49 51.91
C PHE A 107 -1.22 -24.92 52.45
N PHE A 108 -0.16 -25.29 53.15
CA PHE A 108 -0.09 -26.59 53.81
C PHE A 108 -0.96 -26.62 55.07
N LEU A 109 -1.77 -27.66 55.19
CA LEU A 109 -2.57 -27.96 56.37
C LEU A 109 -1.89 -29.06 57.19
N HIS A 110 -1.76 -28.86 58.49
CA HIS A 110 -1.28 -29.90 59.41
C HIS A 110 -2.16 -29.95 60.66
N LYS A 111 -2.55 -31.13 61.15
CA LYS A 111 -3.53 -31.30 62.24
C LYS A 111 -3.19 -30.51 63.51
N LYS A 112 -1.91 -30.32 63.81
CA LYS A 112 -1.42 -29.52 64.94
C LYS A 112 -1.77 -28.03 64.85
N ASN A 113 -2.05 -27.54 63.65
CA ASN A 113 -2.38 -26.15 63.37
C ASN A 113 -3.88 -25.91 63.29
N ALA A 114 -4.71 -26.95 63.44
CA ALA A 114 -6.16 -26.82 63.48
C ALA A 114 -6.62 -26.28 64.85
N LEU A 115 -7.68 -25.48 64.88
CA LEU A 115 -8.24 -24.93 66.14
C LEU A 115 -8.93 -25.99 67.01
N LYS A 116 -9.45 -27.05 66.39
CA LYS A 116 -10.12 -28.18 67.05
C LYS A 116 -9.82 -29.47 66.26
N THR A 117 -10.32 -30.61 66.69
CA THR A 117 -10.31 -31.82 65.84
C THR A 117 -11.15 -31.52 64.60
N VAL A 118 -10.52 -31.49 63.42
CA VAL A 118 -11.20 -31.20 62.14
C VAL A 118 -11.11 -32.41 61.23
N ILE A 119 -12.26 -32.83 60.72
CA ILE A 119 -12.36 -33.72 59.57
C ILE A 119 -12.57 -32.83 58.34
N LEU A 120 -11.60 -32.85 57.42
CA LEU A 120 -11.69 -32.13 56.15
C LEU A 120 -11.81 -33.14 55.00
N ASN A 121 -12.69 -32.84 54.07
CA ASN A 121 -12.79 -33.53 52.80
C ASN A 121 -12.35 -32.61 51.66
N GLU A 122 -12.03 -33.20 50.51
CA GLU A 122 -11.87 -32.43 49.28
C GLU A 122 -13.12 -31.57 49.01
N LYS A 123 -12.90 -30.35 48.49
CA LYS A 123 -13.92 -29.29 48.28
C LYS A 123 -14.52 -28.67 49.56
N ASP A 124 -14.11 -29.09 50.75
CA ASP A 124 -14.48 -28.34 51.96
C ASP A 124 -13.83 -26.95 51.92
N PHE A 125 -14.57 -25.93 52.37
CA PHE A 125 -14.00 -24.62 52.60
C PHE A 125 -13.31 -24.60 53.95
N CYS A 126 -12.20 -23.89 54.01
CA CYS A 126 -11.38 -23.76 55.20
C CYS A 126 -11.03 -22.29 55.41
N VAL A 127 -11.24 -21.80 56.63
CA VAL A 127 -10.81 -20.47 57.05
C VAL A 127 -9.57 -20.61 57.91
N PHE A 128 -8.55 -19.78 57.67
CA PHE A 128 -7.23 -19.90 58.30
C PHE A 128 -6.48 -18.57 58.34
N GLU A 129 -5.44 -18.52 59.19
CA GLU A 129 -4.42 -17.47 59.15
C GLU A 129 -3.19 -18.00 58.41
N SER A 130 -2.51 -17.14 57.64
CA SER A 130 -1.31 -17.54 56.90
C SER A 130 -0.02 -17.40 57.71
N ARG A 131 0.87 -18.38 57.57
CA ARG A 131 2.23 -18.31 58.10
C ARG A 131 3.24 -18.93 57.15
N THR A 132 4.39 -18.28 56.98
CA THR A 132 5.53 -18.90 56.29
C THR A 132 6.38 -19.69 57.29
N GLN A 133 6.54 -21.00 57.05
CA GLN A 133 7.38 -21.89 57.85
C GLN A 133 8.37 -22.61 56.92
N GLU A 134 9.67 -22.42 57.15
CA GLU A 134 10.75 -23.06 56.35
C GLU A 134 10.61 -22.82 54.83
N GLY A 135 10.20 -21.62 54.44
CA GLY A 135 9.96 -21.25 53.03
C GLY A 135 8.64 -21.77 52.45
N ARG A 136 7.79 -22.42 53.25
CA ARG A 136 6.49 -22.95 52.82
C ARG A 136 5.32 -22.18 53.45
N LEU A 137 4.34 -21.81 52.63
CA LEU A 137 3.06 -21.26 53.08
C LEU A 137 2.28 -22.33 53.85
N THR A 138 1.92 -22.03 55.08
CA THR A 138 1.26 -22.93 56.02
C THR A 138 0.02 -22.25 56.57
N ALA A 139 -1.11 -22.95 56.50
CA ALA A 139 -2.35 -22.54 57.13
C ALA A 139 -2.26 -22.85 58.63
N ILE A 140 -2.42 -21.82 59.45
CA ILE A 140 -2.46 -21.91 60.91
C ILE A 140 -3.83 -21.49 61.45
N ARG A 141 -4.16 -21.97 62.65
CA ARG A 141 -5.47 -21.77 63.29
C ARG A 141 -6.63 -22.06 62.36
N TYR A 142 -6.47 -23.07 61.51
CA TYR A 142 -7.48 -23.35 60.51
C TYR A 142 -8.63 -24.15 61.10
N LYS A 143 -9.82 -23.97 60.52
CA LYS A 143 -11.00 -24.80 60.76
C LYS A 143 -11.79 -24.98 59.46
N LYS A 144 -12.65 -26.00 59.43
CA LYS A 144 -13.68 -26.10 58.40
C LYS A 144 -14.54 -24.84 58.47
N PHE A 145 -14.72 -24.18 57.34
CA PHE A 145 -15.52 -22.96 57.24
C PHE A 145 -16.99 -23.35 57.11
N GLU A 146 -17.72 -23.21 58.20
CA GLU A 146 -19.15 -23.44 58.26
C GLU A 146 -19.85 -22.13 58.02
N LEU A 147 -19.95 -21.77 56.73
CA LEU A 147 -20.34 -20.47 56.20
C LEU A 147 -21.37 -19.70 57.05
N ILE A 148 -22.53 -20.29 57.35
CA ILE A 148 -23.60 -19.61 58.09
C ILE A 148 -23.25 -19.43 59.58
N GLU A 149 -22.63 -20.41 60.22
CA GLU A 149 -22.27 -20.36 61.65
C GLU A 149 -21.11 -19.40 61.90
N ASP A 150 -20.13 -19.41 61.00
CA ASP A 150 -18.92 -18.61 61.12
C ASP A 150 -19.17 -17.12 60.80
N LEU A 151 -20.18 -16.81 59.98
CA LEU A 151 -20.59 -15.44 59.69
C LEU A 151 -21.48 -14.83 60.78
N GLN A 152 -22.23 -15.63 61.55
CA GLN A 152 -23.23 -15.15 62.52
C GLN A 152 -22.65 -14.26 63.64
N HIS A 153 -21.36 -14.41 63.98
CA HIS A 153 -20.73 -13.77 65.13
C HIS A 153 -19.66 -12.74 64.79
N VAL A 154 -19.48 -12.41 63.50
CA VAL A 154 -18.52 -11.40 63.06
C VAL A 154 -19.25 -10.11 62.64
N ASN A 155 -18.56 -8.98 62.66
CA ASN A 155 -19.14 -7.70 62.26
C ASN A 155 -19.43 -7.65 60.74
N GLU A 156 -20.29 -6.73 60.32
CA GLU A 156 -20.71 -6.53 58.92
C GLU A 156 -19.54 -6.42 57.93
N LYS A 157 -18.50 -5.66 58.27
CA LYS A 157 -17.31 -5.51 57.42
C LYS A 157 -16.62 -6.85 57.18
N THR A 158 -16.39 -7.61 58.25
CA THR A 158 -15.79 -8.94 58.18
C THR A 158 -16.70 -9.94 57.48
N GLN A 159 -18.04 -9.84 57.66
CA GLN A 159 -19.00 -10.67 56.91
C GLN A 159 -18.86 -10.43 55.40
N SER A 160 -18.83 -9.17 54.96
CA SER A 160 -18.67 -8.80 53.55
C SER A 160 -17.33 -9.29 52.99
N GLU A 161 -16.22 -9.06 53.71
CA GLU A 161 -14.87 -9.51 53.28
C GLU A 161 -14.80 -11.04 53.13
N LEU A 162 -15.35 -11.79 54.08
CA LEU A 162 -15.37 -13.25 54.03
C LEU A 162 -16.28 -13.78 52.91
N LEU A 163 -17.44 -13.16 52.67
CA LEU A 163 -18.33 -13.54 51.58
C LEU A 163 -17.73 -13.27 50.19
N GLN A 164 -17.02 -12.15 50.02
CA GLN A 164 -16.28 -11.86 48.79
C GLN A 164 -15.13 -12.84 48.54
N GLN A 165 -14.35 -13.18 49.58
CA GLN A 165 -13.33 -14.22 49.50
C GLN A 165 -13.95 -15.58 49.16
N TYR A 166 -15.04 -15.94 49.85
CA TYR A 166 -15.79 -17.18 49.61
C TYR A 166 -16.24 -17.31 48.15
N LEU A 167 -16.89 -16.26 47.61
CA LEU A 167 -17.34 -16.23 46.22
C LEU A 167 -16.17 -16.30 45.23
N SER A 168 -15.04 -15.67 45.58
CA SER A 168 -13.82 -15.72 44.76
C SER A 168 -13.20 -17.12 44.71
N VAL A 169 -13.24 -17.86 45.82
CA VAL A 169 -12.79 -19.26 45.89
C VAL A 169 -13.79 -20.20 45.22
N LEU A 170 -15.10 -19.94 45.33
CA LEU A 170 -16.16 -20.74 44.70
C LEU A 170 -16.06 -20.72 43.16
N GLY A 171 -15.62 -19.60 42.58
CA GLY A 171 -15.39 -19.42 41.15
C GLY A 171 -16.69 -19.30 40.35
N LYS A 172 -16.68 -19.78 39.09
CA LYS A 172 -17.89 -19.81 38.24
C LYS A 172 -18.98 -20.66 38.88
N ILE A 173 -20.21 -20.13 38.88
CA ILE A 173 -21.41 -20.79 39.38
C ILE A 173 -22.13 -21.41 38.19
N GLU A 174 -21.91 -22.70 37.99
CA GLU A 174 -22.46 -23.48 36.87
C GLU A 174 -22.74 -24.91 37.33
N ARG A 175 -23.49 -25.68 36.53
CA ARG A 175 -23.70 -27.10 36.79
C ARG A 175 -22.37 -27.86 36.70
N ASP A 176 -22.11 -28.71 37.69
CA ASP A 176 -20.91 -29.57 37.71
C ASP A 176 -21.21 -30.81 36.85
N ASN A 177 -20.65 -30.87 35.64
CA ASN A 177 -20.82 -31.98 34.69
C ASN A 177 -20.05 -33.26 35.07
N SER A 178 -19.44 -33.33 36.25
CA SER A 178 -18.80 -34.56 36.73
C SER A 178 -19.85 -35.65 37.02
N LEU A 179 -19.53 -36.90 36.67
CA LEU A 179 -20.40 -38.10 36.72
C LEU A 179 -21.01 -38.44 38.12
N ASN A 180 -20.76 -37.63 39.15
CA ASN A 180 -21.26 -37.87 40.50
C ASN A 180 -22.54 -37.06 40.76
N VAL A 181 -23.70 -37.70 40.58
CA VAL A 181 -25.07 -37.13 40.68
C VAL A 181 -25.30 -36.32 41.97
N LYS A 182 -24.57 -36.61 43.05
CA LYS A 182 -24.69 -35.89 44.33
C LYS A 182 -24.17 -34.43 44.28
N TYR A 183 -23.41 -34.05 43.25
CA TYR A 183 -22.70 -32.77 43.17
C TYR A 183 -23.15 -31.85 42.02
N VAL A 184 -24.14 -32.25 41.20
CA VAL A 184 -24.47 -31.56 39.94
C VAL A 184 -24.79 -30.06 40.12
N GLU A 185 -25.28 -29.62 41.28
CA GLU A 185 -25.60 -28.20 41.57
C GLU A 185 -25.00 -27.71 42.90
N TRP A 186 -23.92 -28.34 43.39
CA TRP A 186 -23.43 -28.10 44.75
C TRP A 186 -23.02 -26.64 45.02
N LYS A 187 -22.45 -25.94 44.02
CA LYS A 187 -22.08 -24.52 44.13
C LYS A 187 -23.31 -23.62 44.25
N TYR A 188 -24.30 -23.84 43.39
CA TYR A 188 -25.56 -23.09 43.38
C TYR A 188 -26.33 -23.26 44.69
N ASN A 189 -26.36 -24.49 45.23
CA ASN A 189 -26.97 -24.78 46.52
C ASN A 189 -26.32 -24.01 47.68
N LYS A 190 -25.02 -23.71 47.59
CA LYS A 190 -24.35 -22.87 48.60
C LYS A 190 -24.80 -21.41 48.53
N ILE A 191 -24.96 -20.87 47.32
CA ILE A 191 -25.50 -19.51 47.12
C ILE A 191 -26.92 -19.42 47.69
N THR A 192 -27.77 -20.40 47.37
CA THR A 192 -29.15 -20.50 47.87
C THR A 192 -29.21 -20.54 49.40
N ALA A 193 -28.33 -21.33 50.04
CA ALA A 193 -28.27 -21.41 51.50
C ALA A 193 -27.89 -20.08 52.18
N ILE A 194 -27.07 -19.25 51.53
CA ILE A 194 -26.71 -17.90 52.02
C ILE A 194 -27.90 -16.96 51.86
N ALA A 195 -28.56 -16.98 50.69
CA ALA A 195 -29.74 -16.17 50.41
C ALA A 195 -30.85 -16.40 51.44
N GLN A 196 -31.10 -17.66 51.78
CA GLN A 196 -32.14 -18.07 52.74
C GLN A 196 -31.73 -17.89 54.21
N SER A 197 -30.50 -17.48 54.49
CA SER A 197 -30.01 -17.32 55.86
C SER A 197 -30.61 -16.06 56.51
N GLY A 198 -31.32 -16.23 57.62
CA GLY A 198 -31.73 -15.13 58.49
C GLY A 198 -30.63 -14.59 59.41
N LYS A 199 -29.39 -15.06 59.26
CA LYS A 199 -28.24 -14.75 60.14
C LYS A 199 -27.23 -13.78 59.52
N ILE A 200 -27.47 -13.32 58.30
CA ILE A 200 -26.63 -12.37 57.57
C ILE A 200 -27.48 -11.13 57.30
N ASP A 201 -26.88 -9.94 57.41
CA ASP A 201 -27.55 -8.69 57.11
C ASP A 201 -28.13 -8.67 55.69
N GLU A 202 -29.33 -8.10 55.52
CA GLU A 202 -30.04 -8.08 54.24
C GLU A 202 -29.27 -7.33 53.14
N LYS A 203 -28.60 -6.23 53.48
CA LYS A 203 -27.82 -5.46 52.51
C LYS A 203 -26.60 -6.24 52.05
N ILE A 204 -25.90 -6.90 52.98
CA ILE A 204 -24.75 -7.75 52.66
C ILE A 204 -25.17 -8.95 51.79
N LYS A 205 -26.36 -9.52 52.05
CA LYS A 205 -26.92 -10.58 51.21
C LYS A 205 -27.22 -10.09 49.80
N ASP A 206 -27.85 -8.94 49.64
CA ASP A 206 -28.14 -8.35 48.33
C ASP A 206 -26.86 -8.09 47.52
N ASP A 207 -25.85 -7.47 48.15
CA ASP A 207 -24.54 -7.24 47.53
C ASP A 207 -23.84 -8.56 47.13
N PHE A 208 -23.89 -9.57 48.00
CA PHE A 208 -23.35 -10.90 47.71
C PHE A 208 -24.06 -11.58 46.54
N LEU A 209 -25.40 -11.50 46.49
CA LEU A 209 -26.20 -12.13 45.46
C LEU A 209 -26.00 -11.47 44.10
N LYS A 210 -25.86 -10.14 44.04
CA LYS A 210 -25.47 -9.41 42.82
C LYS A 210 -24.10 -9.86 42.31
N ALA A 211 -23.10 -9.93 43.20
CA ALA A 211 -21.78 -10.43 42.81
C ALA A 211 -21.80 -11.91 42.38
N ALA A 212 -22.63 -12.74 43.01
CA ALA A 212 -22.81 -14.13 42.62
C ALA A 212 -23.50 -14.25 41.26
N TYR A 213 -24.48 -13.37 41.00
CA TYR A 213 -25.18 -13.29 39.74
C TYR A 213 -24.21 -13.03 38.58
N GLU A 214 -23.29 -12.08 38.71
CA GLU A 214 -22.27 -11.80 37.69
C GLU A 214 -21.40 -13.02 37.33
N LYS A 215 -21.18 -13.93 38.28
CA LYS A 215 -20.35 -15.15 38.09
C LYS A 215 -21.15 -16.39 37.70
N ALA A 216 -22.47 -16.28 37.57
CA ALA A 216 -23.35 -17.39 37.28
C ALA A 216 -23.49 -17.65 35.77
N SER A 217 -23.63 -18.94 35.41
CA SER A 217 -24.03 -19.35 34.06
C SER A 217 -25.46 -18.90 33.76
N VAL A 218 -25.85 -18.90 32.49
CA VAL A 218 -27.20 -18.48 32.04
C VAL A 218 -28.31 -19.25 32.77
N ASP A 219 -28.19 -20.57 32.87
CA ASP A 219 -29.12 -21.42 33.62
C ASP A 219 -29.23 -20.96 35.10
N CYS A 220 -28.10 -20.72 35.75
CA CYS A 220 -28.08 -20.27 37.14
C CYS A 220 -28.65 -18.86 37.29
N LYS A 221 -28.37 -17.94 36.36
CA LYS A 221 -28.94 -16.59 36.34
C LYS A 221 -30.47 -16.61 36.21
N TYR A 222 -30.99 -17.46 35.32
CA TYR A 222 -32.43 -17.67 35.18
C TYR A 222 -33.04 -18.16 36.50
N LYS A 223 -32.42 -19.17 37.13
CA LYS A 223 -32.88 -19.66 38.43
C LYS A 223 -32.87 -18.57 39.51
N MET A 224 -31.79 -17.78 39.60
CA MET A 224 -31.66 -16.72 40.61
C MET A 224 -32.72 -15.63 40.48
N LEU A 225 -33.14 -15.28 39.26
CA LEU A 225 -34.08 -14.19 39.01
C LEU A 225 -35.54 -14.65 38.96
N PHE A 226 -35.81 -15.81 38.35
CA PHE A 226 -37.16 -16.20 37.96
C PHE A 226 -37.69 -17.47 38.63
N GLU A 227 -36.84 -18.48 38.90
CA GLU A 227 -37.30 -19.72 39.54
C GLU A 227 -37.27 -19.63 41.07
N ASP A 228 -36.08 -19.42 41.63
CA ASP A 228 -35.84 -19.39 43.07
C ASP A 228 -35.99 -17.98 43.65
N CYS A 229 -36.06 -16.97 42.79
CA CYS A 229 -36.20 -15.55 43.14
C CYS A 229 -35.23 -15.13 44.25
N LEU A 230 -33.98 -15.59 44.18
CA LEU A 230 -32.93 -15.22 45.14
C LEU A 230 -32.69 -13.70 45.10
N ILE A 231 -32.80 -13.11 43.90
CA ILE A 231 -32.84 -11.67 43.70
C ILE A 231 -34.26 -11.32 43.26
N ASP A 232 -35.03 -10.70 44.16
CA ASP A 232 -36.38 -10.25 43.86
C ASP A 232 -36.35 -8.98 42.99
N ILE A 233 -36.36 -9.16 41.67
CA ILE A 233 -36.32 -8.07 40.68
C ILE A 233 -37.40 -7.03 40.97
N SER A 234 -38.60 -7.46 41.37
CA SER A 234 -39.75 -6.56 41.58
C SER A 234 -39.53 -5.54 42.70
N LYS A 235 -38.60 -5.82 43.62
CA LYS A 235 -38.24 -4.95 44.75
C LYS A 235 -37.01 -4.07 44.48
N GLN A 236 -36.33 -4.24 43.35
CA GLN A 236 -35.18 -3.43 42.97
C GLN A 236 -35.60 -2.11 42.32
N THR A 237 -34.71 -1.12 42.24
CA THR A 237 -34.96 0.12 41.49
C THR A 237 -35.03 -0.16 39.98
N LEU A 238 -35.71 0.70 39.21
CA LEU A 238 -35.80 0.55 37.75
C LEU A 238 -34.44 0.44 37.06
N GLU A 239 -33.44 1.16 37.56
CA GLU A 239 -32.05 1.11 37.08
C GLU A 239 -31.45 -0.28 37.26
N ILE A 240 -31.54 -0.85 38.46
CA ILE A 240 -31.02 -2.19 38.78
C ILE A 240 -31.80 -3.28 38.06
N GLN A 241 -33.12 -3.12 37.92
CA GLN A 241 -33.96 -4.04 37.14
C GLN A 241 -33.48 -4.11 35.69
N SER A 242 -33.22 -2.95 35.08
CA SER A 242 -32.73 -2.87 33.69
C SER A 242 -31.34 -3.50 33.58
N GLU A 243 -30.42 -3.17 34.49
CA GLU A 243 -29.06 -3.72 34.52
C GLU A 243 -29.03 -5.26 34.61
N LEU A 244 -29.79 -5.84 35.54
CA LEU A 244 -29.84 -7.30 35.73
C LEU A 244 -30.48 -8.02 34.54
N LEU A 245 -31.54 -7.44 33.96
CA LEU A 245 -32.24 -8.04 32.81
C LEU A 245 -31.43 -7.92 31.52
N GLU A 246 -30.77 -6.79 31.27
CA GLU A 246 -29.85 -6.61 30.14
C GLU A 246 -28.67 -7.59 30.23
N GLN A 247 -28.10 -7.75 31.43
CA GLN A 247 -27.02 -8.70 31.67
C GLN A 247 -27.49 -10.15 31.44
N TYR A 248 -28.69 -10.51 31.90
CA TYR A 248 -29.30 -11.82 31.64
C TYR A 248 -29.44 -12.08 30.14
N LEU A 249 -30.07 -11.16 29.41
CA LEU A 249 -30.37 -11.28 27.99
C LEU A 249 -29.08 -11.34 27.16
N SER A 250 -28.07 -10.54 27.51
CA SER A 250 -26.75 -10.60 26.89
C SER A 250 -26.13 -11.98 27.04
N ASP A 251 -26.08 -12.52 28.25
CA ASP A 251 -25.46 -13.83 28.48
C ASP A 251 -26.28 -14.97 27.86
N TYR A 252 -27.61 -14.89 27.91
CA TYR A 252 -28.50 -15.83 27.24
C TYR A 252 -28.27 -15.87 25.73
N SER A 253 -28.19 -14.69 25.09
CA SER A 253 -27.92 -14.59 23.66
C SER A 253 -26.56 -15.22 23.29
N LYS A 254 -25.55 -15.01 24.15
CA LYS A 254 -24.22 -15.59 23.98
C LYS A 254 -24.22 -17.12 24.13
N ALA A 255 -24.88 -17.66 25.16
CA ALA A 255 -24.95 -19.11 25.37
C ALA A 255 -25.75 -19.81 24.25
N ALA A 256 -26.90 -19.24 23.87
CA ALA A 256 -27.70 -19.75 22.76
C ALA A 256 -26.90 -19.72 21.44
N TYR A 257 -26.08 -18.69 21.22
CA TYR A 257 -25.15 -18.61 20.09
C TYR A 257 -24.02 -19.65 20.15
N GLU A 258 -23.45 -19.93 21.32
CA GLU A 258 -22.36 -20.89 21.48
C GLU A 258 -22.83 -22.34 21.17
N GLU A 259 -24.05 -22.70 21.58
CA GLU A 259 -24.63 -24.04 21.47
C GLU A 259 -25.36 -24.34 20.14
N ALA A 260 -25.70 -23.32 19.36
CA ALA A 260 -26.35 -23.49 18.06
C ALA A 260 -25.44 -24.17 17.02
N SER A 261 -26.01 -24.90 16.04
CA SER A 261 -25.22 -25.37 14.88
C SER A 261 -24.80 -24.18 14.01
N ASP A 262 -23.74 -24.31 13.21
CA ASP A 262 -23.29 -23.19 12.35
C ASP A 262 -24.43 -22.63 11.48
N ASP A 263 -25.25 -23.49 10.87
CA ASP A 263 -26.44 -23.08 10.09
C ASP A 263 -27.52 -22.40 10.96
N TYR A 264 -27.69 -22.83 12.21
CA TYR A 264 -28.65 -22.26 13.15
C TYR A 264 -28.14 -20.93 13.74
N LYS A 265 -26.82 -20.76 13.94
CA LYS A 265 -26.20 -19.46 14.26
C LYS A 265 -26.44 -18.44 13.15
N TYR A 266 -26.44 -18.89 11.90
CA TYR A 266 -26.81 -18.07 10.75
C TYR A 266 -28.29 -17.74 10.75
N GLN A 267 -29.19 -18.69 11.01
CA GLN A 267 -30.64 -18.43 11.08
C GLN A 267 -31.03 -17.54 12.27
N MET A 268 -30.37 -17.65 13.42
CA MET A 268 -30.63 -16.83 14.61
C MET A 268 -30.37 -15.34 14.39
N LEU A 269 -29.48 -14.97 13.46
CA LEU A 269 -29.29 -13.57 13.02
C LEU A 269 -30.47 -13.02 12.20
N PHE A 270 -31.33 -13.89 11.64
CA PHE A 270 -32.39 -13.51 10.69
C PHE A 270 -33.81 -13.81 11.19
N GLU A 271 -34.00 -14.76 12.12
CA GLU A 271 -35.31 -15.29 12.52
C GLU A 271 -35.61 -15.13 14.04
N ASP A 272 -35.60 -13.88 14.53
CA ASP A 272 -36.30 -13.44 15.77
C ASP A 272 -35.53 -13.49 17.11
N TYR A 273 -34.21 -13.73 17.11
CA TYR A 273 -33.38 -13.49 18.31
C TYR A 273 -32.52 -12.23 18.12
N LEU A 274 -33.05 -11.09 18.57
CA LEU A 274 -32.37 -9.79 18.57
C LEU A 274 -31.09 -9.85 19.42
N ILE A 275 -29.94 -9.85 18.76
CA ILE A 275 -28.70 -9.37 19.38
C ILE A 275 -28.74 -7.85 19.24
N ASP A 276 -29.29 -7.12 20.21
CA ASP A 276 -29.42 -5.64 20.15
C ASP A 276 -28.09 -4.90 20.33
N ILE A 277 -26.96 -5.62 20.44
CA ILE A 277 -25.64 -5.04 20.65
C ILE A 277 -24.91 -4.88 19.30
N PRO A 278 -24.70 -3.64 18.80
CA PRO A 278 -24.13 -3.39 17.48
C PRO A 278 -22.76 -4.02 17.25
N GLU A 279 -21.89 -4.03 18.27
CA GLU A 279 -20.54 -4.60 18.18
C GLU A 279 -20.56 -6.12 17.98
N VAL A 280 -21.53 -6.80 18.59
CA VAL A 280 -21.71 -8.25 18.46
C VAL A 280 -22.27 -8.57 17.08
N GLN A 281 -23.29 -7.82 16.63
CA GLN A 281 -23.81 -7.93 15.27
C GLN A 281 -22.70 -7.74 14.23
N PHE A 282 -21.89 -6.68 14.36
CA PHE A 282 -20.80 -6.41 13.42
C PHE A 282 -19.76 -7.54 13.38
N LYS A 283 -19.35 -8.06 14.54
CA LYS A 283 -18.39 -9.18 14.62
C LYS A 283 -18.92 -10.44 13.94
N LEU A 284 -20.21 -10.74 14.07
CA LEU A 284 -20.87 -11.87 13.42
C LEU A 284 -20.95 -11.67 11.90
N LEU A 285 -21.33 -10.48 11.47
CA LEU A 285 -21.37 -10.09 10.08
C LEU A 285 -19.99 -10.16 9.40
N GLN A 286 -18.91 -9.81 10.12
CA GLN A 286 -17.54 -10.02 9.65
C GLN A 286 -17.17 -11.50 9.50
N GLN A 287 -17.56 -12.35 10.46
CA GLN A 287 -17.34 -13.80 10.35
C GLN A 287 -18.11 -14.39 9.17
N TYR A 288 -19.34 -13.94 8.95
CA TYR A 288 -20.16 -14.32 7.80
C TYR A 288 -19.48 -13.91 6.48
N LEU A 289 -19.05 -12.65 6.34
CA LEU A 289 -18.26 -12.16 5.20
C LEU A 289 -16.97 -12.95 4.99
N SER A 290 -16.35 -13.46 6.06
CA SER A 290 -15.19 -14.34 5.96
C SER A 290 -15.55 -15.66 5.27
N LYS A 291 -16.63 -16.32 5.68
CA LYS A 291 -17.09 -17.57 5.08
C LYS A 291 -17.66 -17.38 3.67
N LEU A 292 -18.31 -16.24 3.38
CA LEU A 292 -18.87 -15.96 2.06
C LEU A 292 -17.79 -15.80 0.97
N GLY A 293 -16.59 -15.39 1.38
CA GLY A 293 -15.44 -15.18 0.50
C GLY A 293 -15.60 -13.93 -0.37
N LYS A 294 -15.05 -13.98 -1.59
CA LYS A 294 -15.12 -12.88 -2.54
C LYS A 294 -16.55 -12.69 -3.06
N ILE A 295 -17.02 -11.44 -3.09
CA ILE A 295 -18.34 -11.06 -3.62
C ILE A 295 -18.20 -10.86 -5.12
N GLU A 296 -18.47 -11.91 -5.87
CA GLU A 296 -18.41 -11.92 -7.33
C GLU A 296 -19.46 -12.89 -7.89
N HIS A 297 -19.60 -12.87 -9.21
CA HIS A 297 -20.54 -13.72 -9.93
C HIS A 297 -20.17 -15.20 -9.74
N ASP A 298 -21.11 -16.02 -9.26
CA ASP A 298 -20.85 -17.43 -8.97
C ASP A 298 -20.91 -18.29 -10.22
N ASN A 299 -19.74 -18.54 -10.81
CA ASN A 299 -19.61 -19.32 -12.04
C ASN A 299 -19.85 -20.83 -11.86
N SER A 300 -20.16 -21.30 -10.65
CA SER A 300 -20.40 -22.73 -10.38
C SER A 300 -21.66 -23.21 -11.12
N TRP A 301 -21.53 -24.27 -11.91
CA TRP A 301 -22.61 -24.77 -12.78
C TRP A 301 -23.89 -25.17 -12.03
N ASN A 302 -23.77 -25.54 -10.75
CA ASN A 302 -24.86 -26.02 -9.88
C ASN A 302 -25.59 -24.89 -9.12
N VAL A 303 -25.15 -23.65 -9.23
CA VAL A 303 -25.76 -22.50 -8.55
C VAL A 303 -26.77 -21.83 -9.48
N LYS A 304 -28.04 -21.75 -9.05
CA LYS A 304 -29.14 -21.14 -9.83
C LYS A 304 -29.06 -19.61 -9.86
N ASP A 305 -28.96 -18.98 -8.69
CA ASP A 305 -28.79 -17.53 -8.58
C ASP A 305 -27.30 -17.20 -8.57
N LYS A 306 -26.80 -16.67 -9.68
CA LYS A 306 -25.39 -16.33 -9.86
C LYS A 306 -24.95 -15.14 -9.01
N GLU A 307 -25.89 -14.35 -8.52
CA GLU A 307 -25.63 -13.17 -7.68
C GLU A 307 -25.98 -13.43 -6.22
N TRP A 308 -26.21 -14.68 -5.81
CA TRP A 308 -26.73 -15.03 -4.49
C TRP A 308 -25.93 -14.42 -3.33
N LYS A 309 -24.60 -14.32 -3.48
CA LYS A 309 -23.71 -13.68 -2.50
C LYS A 309 -24.04 -12.21 -2.32
N TYR A 310 -24.22 -11.48 -3.42
CA TYR A 310 -24.58 -10.07 -3.41
C TYR A 310 -26.01 -9.85 -2.92
N ASN A 311 -26.96 -10.70 -3.35
CA ASN A 311 -28.34 -10.66 -2.88
C ASN A 311 -28.42 -10.89 -1.36
N LYS A 312 -27.53 -11.71 -0.80
CA LYS A 312 -27.42 -11.87 0.65
C LYS A 312 -26.95 -10.60 1.34
N ILE A 313 -25.94 -9.90 0.82
CA ILE A 313 -25.53 -8.59 1.34
C ILE A 313 -26.69 -7.60 1.31
N LYS A 314 -27.39 -7.52 0.17
CA LYS A 314 -28.57 -6.67 -0.01
C LYS A 314 -29.66 -6.96 1.02
N SER A 315 -29.92 -8.24 1.32
CA SER A 315 -30.91 -8.64 2.33
C SER A 315 -30.50 -8.25 3.75
N ILE A 316 -29.21 -8.33 4.07
CA ILE A 316 -28.65 -7.96 5.39
C ILE A 316 -28.79 -6.46 5.60
N VAL A 317 -28.39 -5.65 4.62
CA VAL A 317 -28.42 -4.19 4.70
C VAL A 317 -29.85 -3.66 4.82
N LYS A 318 -30.81 -4.30 4.14
CA LYS A 318 -32.24 -3.93 4.19
C LYS A 318 -32.97 -4.46 5.42
N SER A 319 -32.32 -5.27 6.26
CA SER A 319 -32.93 -5.81 7.48
C SER A 319 -33.17 -4.70 8.50
N ASP A 320 -34.38 -4.57 9.00
CA ASP A 320 -34.75 -3.70 10.12
C ASP A 320 -34.24 -4.21 11.48
N LYS A 321 -33.80 -5.47 11.53
CA LYS A 321 -33.30 -6.15 12.74
C LYS A 321 -31.81 -5.91 13.03
N ILE A 322 -31.08 -5.26 12.12
CA ILE A 322 -29.64 -5.00 12.25
C ILE A 322 -29.42 -3.52 12.53
N ASP A 323 -28.60 -3.21 13.53
CA ASP A 323 -28.22 -1.85 13.89
C ASP A 323 -27.51 -1.15 12.73
N GLU A 324 -27.77 0.15 12.58
CA GLU A 324 -27.21 0.96 11.48
C GLU A 324 -25.68 1.03 11.52
N LYS A 325 -25.05 1.11 12.70
CA LYS A 325 -23.58 1.10 12.79
C LYS A 325 -23.01 -0.25 12.40
N ALA A 326 -23.69 -1.33 12.75
CA ALA A 326 -23.29 -2.68 12.33
C ALA A 326 -23.42 -2.87 10.82
N LYS A 327 -24.47 -2.30 10.19
CA LYS A 327 -24.64 -2.26 8.74
C LYS A 327 -23.54 -1.46 8.05
N GLU A 328 -23.23 -0.26 8.54
CA GLU A 328 -22.17 0.59 7.98
C GLU A 328 -20.82 -0.12 7.99
N GLY A 329 -20.45 -0.72 9.13
CA GLY A 329 -19.22 -1.50 9.24
C GLY A 329 -19.22 -2.70 8.29
N PHE A 330 -20.33 -3.44 8.24
CA PHE A 330 -20.50 -4.60 7.37
C PHE A 330 -20.38 -4.23 5.88
N LEU A 331 -21.01 -3.14 5.46
CA LEU A 331 -20.97 -2.63 4.08
C LEU A 331 -19.56 -2.27 3.64
N LYS A 332 -18.78 -1.59 4.50
CA LYS A 332 -17.38 -1.27 4.22
C LYS A 332 -16.55 -2.54 4.03
N ALA A 333 -16.70 -3.52 4.93
CA ALA A 333 -16.00 -4.79 4.84
C ALA A 333 -16.44 -5.63 3.62
N ALA A 334 -17.72 -5.54 3.23
CA ALA A 334 -18.26 -6.17 2.03
C ALA A 334 -17.70 -5.56 0.75
N TYR A 335 -17.60 -4.23 0.71
CA TYR A 335 -17.07 -3.47 -0.42
C TYR A 335 -15.62 -3.86 -0.72
N GLU A 336 -14.78 -4.00 0.32
CA GLU A 336 -13.39 -4.43 0.17
C GLU A 336 -13.25 -5.84 -0.44
N LYS A 337 -14.25 -6.71 -0.23
CA LYS A 337 -14.28 -8.08 -0.76
C LYS A 337 -14.99 -8.22 -2.10
N ALA A 338 -15.58 -7.14 -2.61
CA ALA A 338 -16.36 -7.17 -3.83
C ALA A 338 -15.48 -7.00 -5.08
N SER A 339 -15.88 -7.67 -6.17
CA SER A 339 -15.33 -7.36 -7.49
C SER A 339 -15.88 -6.02 -7.98
N ASP A 340 -15.19 -5.40 -8.95
CA ASP A 340 -15.49 -4.04 -9.43
C ASP A 340 -16.95 -3.86 -9.88
N ASP A 341 -17.54 -4.88 -10.53
CA ASP A 341 -18.96 -4.89 -10.90
C ASP A 341 -19.89 -4.74 -9.69
N TYR A 342 -19.62 -5.46 -8.60
CA TYR A 342 -20.47 -5.42 -7.39
C TYR A 342 -20.18 -4.21 -6.53
N LYS A 343 -18.94 -3.70 -6.51
CA LYS A 343 -18.61 -2.39 -5.92
C LYS A 343 -19.44 -1.28 -6.57
N TYR A 344 -19.51 -1.28 -7.90
CA TYR A 344 -20.37 -0.36 -8.65
C TYR A 344 -21.84 -0.49 -8.22
N LYS A 345 -22.38 -1.72 -8.10
CA LYS A 345 -23.78 -1.91 -7.67
C LYS A 345 -24.02 -1.35 -6.27
N MET A 346 -23.08 -1.56 -5.34
CA MET A 346 -23.16 -1.01 -3.98
C MET A 346 -23.18 0.52 -3.96
N LEU A 347 -22.36 1.18 -4.78
CA LEU A 347 -22.26 2.64 -4.80
C LEU A 347 -23.40 3.33 -5.56
N PHE A 348 -23.85 2.76 -6.69
CA PHE A 348 -24.71 3.49 -7.64
C PHE A 348 -26.07 2.84 -7.93
N GLU A 349 -26.20 1.51 -7.85
CA GLU A 349 -27.51 0.86 -8.09
C GLU A 349 -28.34 0.82 -6.81
N ASP A 350 -27.70 0.45 -5.69
CA ASP A 350 -28.37 0.28 -4.40
C ASP A 350 -28.06 1.43 -3.41
N ASN A 351 -27.16 2.36 -3.76
CA ASN A 351 -26.78 3.54 -2.97
C ASN A 351 -26.47 3.21 -1.50
N PHE A 352 -25.70 2.15 -1.26
CA PHE A 352 -25.30 1.72 0.07
C PHE A 352 -24.13 2.50 0.65
N LEU A 353 -23.36 3.18 -0.20
CA LEU A 353 -22.16 3.91 0.18
C LEU A 353 -22.10 5.23 -0.59
N ASP A 354 -21.60 6.27 0.06
CA ASP A 354 -21.33 7.55 -0.60
C ASP A 354 -20.12 7.44 -1.52
N PHE A 355 -20.18 8.11 -2.68
CA PHE A 355 -19.09 8.12 -3.66
C PHE A 355 -18.36 9.47 -3.68
N ASP A 356 -17.07 9.45 -3.33
CA ASP A 356 -16.14 10.56 -3.57
C ASP A 356 -15.11 10.17 -4.64
N PHE A 357 -15.13 10.87 -5.77
CA PHE A 357 -14.24 10.60 -6.90
C PHE A 357 -12.76 10.62 -6.53
N ILE A 358 -12.33 11.50 -5.61
CA ILE A 358 -10.92 11.63 -5.21
C ILE A 358 -10.47 10.42 -4.40
N GLU A 359 -11.32 9.90 -3.51
CA GLU A 359 -11.02 8.70 -2.73
C GLU A 359 -10.85 7.46 -3.62
N TYR A 360 -11.65 7.37 -4.70
CA TYR A 360 -11.66 6.25 -5.63
C TYR A 360 -10.76 6.43 -6.87
N ILE A 361 -9.89 7.45 -6.88
CA ILE A 361 -9.15 7.85 -8.08
C ILE A 361 -8.23 6.78 -8.67
N LYS A 362 -7.82 5.80 -7.85
CA LYS A 362 -6.95 4.68 -8.24
C LYS A 362 -7.72 3.41 -8.60
N GLU A 363 -9.04 3.38 -8.42
CA GLU A 363 -9.89 2.23 -8.78
C GLU A 363 -10.28 2.29 -10.27
N TYR A 364 -9.30 2.18 -11.17
CA TYR A 364 -9.50 2.41 -12.61
C TYR A 364 -10.59 1.54 -13.24
N ASN A 365 -10.71 0.27 -12.84
CA ASN A 365 -11.74 -0.63 -13.35
C ASN A 365 -13.15 -0.17 -12.95
N LEU A 366 -13.33 0.21 -11.68
CA LEU A 366 -14.58 0.76 -11.16
C LEU A 366 -14.96 2.04 -11.90
N LEU A 367 -14.01 2.97 -12.03
CA LEU A 367 -14.20 4.22 -12.78
C LEU A 367 -14.56 3.97 -14.25
N ASN A 368 -14.01 2.93 -14.86
CA ASN A 368 -14.35 2.54 -16.23
C ASN A 368 -15.77 1.96 -16.34
N ILE A 369 -16.21 1.18 -15.35
CA ILE A 369 -17.60 0.70 -15.28
C ILE A 369 -18.57 1.89 -15.16
N ILE A 370 -18.26 2.84 -14.26
CA ILE A 370 -19.07 4.05 -14.08
C ILE A 370 -19.14 4.85 -15.39
N LYS A 371 -18.00 5.11 -16.03
CA LYS A 371 -17.93 5.82 -17.32
C LYS A 371 -18.75 5.13 -18.41
N ASN A 372 -18.65 3.80 -18.52
CA ASN A 372 -19.35 3.04 -19.56
C ASN A 372 -20.87 2.94 -19.33
N LYS A 373 -21.33 2.95 -18.07
CA LYS A 373 -22.77 2.86 -17.75
C LYS A 373 -23.44 4.23 -17.64
N TYR A 374 -22.74 5.25 -17.14
CA TYR A 374 -23.25 6.60 -16.88
C TYR A 374 -22.21 7.65 -17.24
N GLU A 375 -21.97 7.84 -18.53
CA GLU A 375 -20.96 8.77 -19.04
C GLU A 375 -21.18 10.21 -18.55
N ASP A 376 -22.42 10.70 -18.53
CA ASP A 376 -22.76 12.06 -18.09
C ASP A 376 -22.42 12.29 -16.61
N LEU A 377 -22.82 11.35 -15.74
CA LEU A 377 -22.51 11.40 -14.31
C LEU A 377 -21.01 11.33 -14.06
N TYR A 378 -20.31 10.44 -14.77
CA TYR A 378 -18.86 10.34 -14.71
C TYR A 378 -18.19 11.67 -15.06
N ASN A 379 -18.58 12.28 -16.19
CA ASN A 379 -18.02 13.53 -16.67
C ASN A 379 -18.28 14.69 -15.70
N GLU A 380 -19.47 14.75 -15.10
CA GLU A 380 -19.81 15.75 -14.07
C GLU A 380 -18.91 15.60 -12.82
N LEU A 381 -18.83 14.39 -12.27
CA LEU A 381 -18.03 14.11 -11.07
C LEU A 381 -16.53 14.33 -11.33
N PHE A 382 -16.03 13.84 -12.47
CA PHE A 382 -14.66 14.03 -12.90
C PHE A 382 -14.34 15.52 -13.08
N GLY A 383 -15.22 16.29 -13.72
CA GLY A 383 -15.04 17.74 -13.91
C GLY A 383 -14.96 18.51 -12.59
N LYS A 384 -15.81 18.17 -11.61
CA LYS A 384 -15.76 18.76 -10.25
C LYS A 384 -14.48 18.39 -9.51
N ALA A 385 -14.02 17.15 -9.65
CA ALA A 385 -12.82 16.64 -8.97
C ALA A 385 -11.52 17.14 -9.62
N TYR A 386 -11.50 17.36 -10.94
CA TYR A 386 -10.30 17.60 -11.75
C TYR A 386 -9.31 18.63 -11.17
N PRO A 387 -9.74 19.82 -10.67
CA PRO A 387 -8.83 20.81 -10.11
C PRO A 387 -8.02 20.29 -8.91
N ASN A 388 -8.58 19.35 -8.16
CA ASN A 388 -7.99 18.77 -6.96
C ASN A 388 -7.17 17.50 -7.23
N ILE A 389 -7.20 16.99 -8.47
CA ILE A 389 -6.42 15.80 -8.85
C ILE A 389 -4.94 16.18 -9.09
N SER A 390 -4.02 15.38 -8.56
CA SER A 390 -2.59 15.55 -8.79
C SER A 390 -2.20 15.33 -10.26
N LYS A 391 -1.11 15.96 -10.72
CA LYS A 391 -0.61 15.79 -12.10
C LYS A 391 -0.34 14.32 -12.47
N ILE A 392 0.18 13.53 -11.52
CA ILE A 392 0.50 12.12 -11.74
C ILE A 392 -0.77 11.26 -11.81
N ASP A 393 -1.77 11.53 -10.97
CA ASP A 393 -3.05 10.80 -11.02
C ASP A 393 -3.84 11.15 -12.31
N ARG A 394 -3.78 12.40 -12.79
CA ARG A 394 -4.35 12.79 -14.09
C ARG A 394 -3.71 12.03 -15.26
N LEU A 395 -2.38 11.83 -15.20
CA LEU A 395 -1.66 11.02 -16.17
C LEU A 395 -2.11 9.55 -16.10
N TYR A 396 -2.20 8.96 -14.91
CA TYR A 396 -2.70 7.59 -14.76
C TYR A 396 -4.14 7.40 -15.24
N LEU A 397 -5.04 8.33 -14.92
CA LEU A 397 -6.40 8.32 -15.46
C LEU A 397 -6.40 8.42 -17.00
N TRP A 398 -5.53 9.25 -17.59
CA TRP A 398 -5.41 9.37 -19.04
C TRP A 398 -4.89 8.08 -19.70
N LEU A 399 -3.89 7.44 -19.10
CA LEU A 399 -3.37 6.13 -19.55
C LEU A 399 -4.45 5.04 -19.53
N ASN A 400 -5.43 5.15 -18.64
CA ASN A 400 -6.56 4.23 -18.55
C ASN A 400 -7.79 4.67 -19.38
N GLY A 401 -7.74 5.83 -20.05
CA GLY A 401 -8.84 6.32 -20.90
C GLY A 401 -9.98 6.97 -20.11
N LEU A 402 -9.71 7.34 -18.86
CA LEU A 402 -10.65 7.92 -17.91
C LEU A 402 -10.57 9.45 -17.87
N ASN A 403 -9.40 10.03 -18.14
CA ASN A 403 -9.24 11.47 -18.27
C ASN A 403 -9.46 11.93 -19.72
N SER A 404 -10.51 12.71 -19.95
CA SER A 404 -10.86 13.31 -21.25
C SER A 404 -9.99 14.52 -21.64
N TYR A 405 -9.21 15.07 -20.70
CA TYR A 405 -8.32 16.21 -20.92
C TYR A 405 -6.88 15.74 -21.15
N TYR A 406 -6.42 15.81 -22.39
CA TYR A 406 -5.01 15.62 -22.71
C TYR A 406 -4.22 16.91 -22.48
N ASN A 407 -3.13 16.80 -21.73
CA ASN A 407 -2.17 17.89 -21.55
C ASN A 407 -0.73 17.34 -21.63
N TYR A 408 -0.18 17.32 -22.83
CA TYR A 408 1.17 16.79 -23.08
C TYR A 408 2.23 17.42 -22.17
N PHE A 409 2.24 18.75 -22.05
CA PHE A 409 3.23 19.46 -21.25
C PHE A 409 3.16 19.12 -19.77
N GLU A 410 1.95 18.92 -19.23
CA GLU A 410 1.75 18.46 -17.84
C GLU A 410 2.19 17.01 -17.66
N PHE A 411 1.82 16.13 -18.59
CA PHE A 411 2.10 14.69 -18.48
C PHE A 411 3.59 14.38 -18.61
N VAL A 412 4.32 15.03 -19.52
CA VAL A 412 5.77 14.84 -19.67
C VAL A 412 6.54 15.25 -18.41
N GLN A 413 6.08 16.27 -17.69
CA GLN A 413 6.71 16.72 -16.42
C GLN A 413 6.66 15.65 -15.31
N VAL A 414 5.72 14.73 -15.37
CA VAL A 414 5.54 13.66 -14.37
C VAL A 414 5.76 12.25 -14.93
N ALA A 415 5.91 12.10 -16.25
CA ALA A 415 6.15 10.81 -16.92
C ALA A 415 7.43 10.09 -16.45
N TRP A 416 8.38 10.82 -15.86
CA TRP A 416 9.56 10.22 -15.24
C TRP A 416 9.22 9.34 -14.01
N GLN A 417 8.04 9.52 -13.40
CA GLN A 417 7.58 8.71 -12.25
C GLN A 417 6.99 7.36 -12.68
N LEU A 418 6.69 7.18 -13.98
CA LEU A 418 6.15 5.95 -14.51
C LEU A 418 7.19 4.82 -14.56
N SER A 419 6.73 3.59 -14.36
CA SER A 419 7.49 2.37 -14.64
C SER A 419 7.78 2.20 -16.13
N ASN A 420 8.68 1.26 -16.48
CA ASN A 420 9.04 1.02 -17.88
C ASN A 420 7.84 0.61 -18.75
N ASP A 421 6.93 -0.21 -18.22
CA ASP A 421 5.75 -0.67 -18.97
C ASP A 421 4.69 0.42 -19.08
N GLU A 422 4.51 1.23 -18.03
CA GLU A 422 3.65 2.43 -18.07
C GLU A 422 4.18 3.47 -19.06
N ARG A 423 5.50 3.67 -19.15
CA ARG A 423 6.11 4.56 -20.16
C ARG A 423 5.90 4.06 -21.58
N LYS A 424 5.96 2.74 -21.82
CA LYS A 424 5.61 2.15 -23.13
C LYS A 424 4.16 2.44 -23.48
N LEU A 425 3.24 2.26 -22.51
CA LEU A 425 1.82 2.56 -22.69
C LEU A 425 1.58 4.06 -22.93
N PHE A 426 2.26 4.94 -22.19
CA PHE A 426 2.24 6.38 -22.39
C PHE A 426 2.67 6.76 -23.80
N ASN A 427 3.83 6.29 -24.26
CA ASN A 427 4.32 6.58 -25.60
C ASN A 427 3.40 6.02 -26.69
N LYS A 428 2.72 4.89 -26.45
CA LYS A 428 1.70 4.34 -27.35
C LYS A 428 0.47 5.26 -27.42
N ARG A 429 -0.11 5.61 -26.27
CA ARG A 429 -1.28 6.51 -26.17
C ARG A 429 -1.01 7.90 -26.73
N VAL A 430 0.19 8.45 -26.53
CA VAL A 430 0.60 9.75 -27.09
C VAL A 430 0.60 9.70 -28.62
N LYS A 431 1.05 8.60 -29.22
CA LYS A 431 1.01 8.42 -30.68
C LYS A 431 -0.44 8.35 -31.19
N GLU A 432 -1.29 7.58 -30.52
CA GLU A 432 -2.72 7.46 -30.85
C GLU A 432 -3.45 8.82 -30.74
N TYR A 433 -3.16 9.62 -29.72
CA TYR A 433 -3.80 10.92 -29.50
C TYR A 433 -3.26 12.04 -30.40
N ALA A 434 -1.97 11.98 -30.76
CA ALA A 434 -1.35 12.95 -31.67
C ALA A 434 -1.97 12.92 -33.08
N GLU A 435 -2.64 11.83 -33.47
CA GLU A 435 -3.39 11.71 -34.73
C GLU A 435 -4.66 12.60 -34.75
N GLU A 436 -5.38 12.76 -33.63
CA GLU A 436 -6.60 13.57 -33.52
C GLU A 436 -6.34 15.08 -33.26
N GLU A 437 -5.35 15.41 -32.42
CA GLU A 437 -5.01 16.82 -32.10
C GLU A 437 -4.42 17.56 -33.31
N ARG A 438 -3.60 16.86 -34.12
CA ARG A 438 -3.03 17.41 -35.35
C ARG A 438 -4.11 17.75 -36.38
N LEU A 439 -5.17 16.94 -36.45
CA LEU A 439 -6.33 17.15 -37.34
C LEU A 439 -7.13 18.39 -36.94
N GLN A 440 -7.43 18.55 -35.64
CA GLN A 440 -8.12 19.74 -35.12
C GLN A 440 -7.27 21.01 -35.30
N LYS A 441 -5.95 20.90 -35.12
CA LYS A 441 -5.00 21.98 -35.38
C LYS A 441 -4.89 22.33 -36.87
N PHE A 442 -5.10 21.38 -37.77
CA PHE A 442 -5.11 21.63 -39.22
C PHE A 442 -6.43 22.29 -39.68
N ILE A 443 -7.58 21.78 -39.25
CA ILE A 443 -8.90 22.35 -39.57
C ILE A 443 -9.00 23.81 -39.10
N SER A 444 -8.44 24.12 -37.92
CA SER A 444 -8.36 25.50 -37.42
C SER A 444 -7.41 26.41 -38.20
N GLN A 445 -6.52 25.85 -39.03
CA GLN A 445 -5.58 26.58 -39.89
C GLN A 445 -6.09 26.78 -41.32
N ILE A 446 -7.28 26.26 -41.68
CA ILE A 446 -7.87 26.46 -43.01
C ILE A 446 -8.23 27.96 -43.17
N PRO A 447 -7.59 28.68 -44.10
CA PRO A 447 -7.88 30.08 -44.31
C PRO A 447 -9.20 30.25 -45.07
N LYS A 448 -9.89 31.37 -44.85
CA LYS A 448 -11.10 31.71 -45.59
C LYS A 448 -10.74 32.05 -47.05
N ALA A 449 -11.40 31.40 -48.00
CA ALA A 449 -11.27 31.68 -49.41
C ALA A 449 -11.89 33.04 -49.76
N GLU A 450 -11.26 33.77 -50.66
CA GLU A 450 -11.71 35.08 -51.14
C GLU A 450 -12.47 34.91 -52.46
N LEU A 451 -13.74 35.30 -52.50
CA LEU A 451 -14.53 35.28 -53.73
C LEU A 451 -14.04 36.40 -54.65
N LEU A 452 -13.61 36.05 -55.85
CA LEU A 452 -13.16 36.99 -56.87
C LEU A 452 -14.29 37.38 -57.82
N GLU A 453 -15.10 36.40 -58.25
CA GLU A 453 -16.16 36.60 -59.24
C GLU A 453 -17.29 35.58 -59.07
N GLU A 454 -18.53 35.99 -59.34
CA GLU A 454 -19.73 35.14 -59.29
C GLU A 454 -20.58 35.36 -60.54
N THR A 455 -20.92 34.26 -61.22
CA THR A 455 -21.83 34.20 -62.37
C THR A 455 -23.07 33.37 -62.01
N GLU A 456 -24.08 33.31 -62.89
CA GLU A 456 -25.29 32.49 -62.65
C GLU A 456 -24.98 30.97 -62.51
N SER A 457 -23.85 30.49 -63.05
CA SER A 457 -23.50 29.07 -63.09
C SER A 457 -22.20 28.69 -62.38
N SER A 458 -21.37 29.65 -61.98
CA SER A 458 -20.07 29.36 -61.37
C SER A 458 -19.56 30.49 -60.48
N LYS A 459 -18.64 30.14 -59.57
CA LYS A 459 -17.97 31.06 -58.65
C LYS A 459 -16.46 30.87 -58.74
N ILE A 460 -15.72 31.97 -58.74
CA ILE A 460 -14.26 31.95 -58.79
C ILE A 460 -13.71 32.38 -57.43
N TYR A 461 -12.91 31.53 -56.82
CA TYR A 461 -12.30 31.77 -55.52
C TYR A 461 -10.77 31.82 -55.62
N LYS A 462 -10.20 32.73 -54.85
CA LYS A 462 -8.79 32.77 -54.52
C LYS A 462 -8.57 32.00 -53.23
N CYS A 463 -7.85 30.89 -53.35
CA CYS A 463 -7.68 29.90 -52.30
C CYS A 463 -6.19 29.72 -51.95
N LYS A 464 -5.90 29.19 -50.76
CA LYS A 464 -4.59 28.60 -50.47
C LYS A 464 -4.63 27.12 -50.81
N TRP A 465 -3.47 26.48 -50.96
CA TRP A 465 -3.40 25.03 -51.15
C TRP A 465 -4.09 24.25 -50.02
N ARG A 466 -4.14 24.82 -48.80
CA ARG A 466 -4.84 24.26 -47.62
C ARG A 466 -6.37 24.16 -47.79
N ASN A 467 -6.93 24.80 -48.81
CA ASN A 467 -8.36 24.74 -49.13
C ASN A 467 -8.73 23.57 -50.04
N LEU A 468 -7.76 22.86 -50.64
CA LEU A 468 -8.04 21.76 -51.55
C LEU A 468 -8.09 20.42 -50.82
N TYR A 469 -9.02 19.55 -51.19
CA TYR A 469 -9.08 18.18 -50.72
C TYR A 469 -9.64 17.25 -51.80
N TYR A 470 -9.40 15.95 -51.68
CA TYR A 470 -9.93 14.98 -52.64
C TYR A 470 -11.22 14.34 -52.06
N LYS A 471 -12.13 13.81 -52.86
CA LYS A 471 -13.31 13.08 -52.37
C LYS A 471 -13.85 12.24 -53.51
N GLN A 472 -14.01 10.94 -53.28
CA GLN A 472 -14.64 10.00 -54.22
C GLN A 472 -14.14 10.09 -55.68
N GLY A 473 -12.84 10.35 -55.90
CA GLY A 473 -12.27 10.45 -57.25
C GLY A 473 -12.13 11.86 -57.82
N ALA A 474 -12.58 12.90 -57.11
CA ALA A 474 -12.53 14.30 -57.56
C ALA A 474 -11.83 15.20 -56.53
N ILE A 475 -11.25 16.31 -56.99
CA ILE A 475 -10.71 17.37 -56.11
C ILE A 475 -11.84 18.38 -55.84
N GLU A 476 -12.04 18.71 -54.57
CA GLU A 476 -13.04 19.64 -54.05
C GLU A 476 -12.36 20.73 -53.20
N VAL A 477 -13.11 21.80 -52.86
CA VAL A 477 -12.58 22.96 -52.12
C VAL A 477 -13.38 23.27 -50.86
N PHE A 478 -12.67 23.49 -49.75
CA PHE A 478 -13.21 24.14 -48.56
C PHE A 478 -13.07 25.65 -48.69
N LEU A 479 -14.19 26.37 -48.61
CA LEU A 479 -14.17 27.83 -48.57
C LEU A 479 -13.76 28.36 -47.20
N ASP A 480 -14.08 27.62 -46.14
CA ASP A 480 -13.64 27.89 -44.78
C ASP A 480 -13.78 26.65 -43.88
N LYS A 481 -13.43 26.82 -42.60
CA LYS A 481 -13.53 25.78 -41.57
C LYS A 481 -14.94 25.20 -41.37
N THR A 482 -16.00 25.92 -41.72
CA THR A 482 -17.40 25.48 -41.54
C THR A 482 -17.90 24.68 -42.72
N THR A 483 -17.31 24.86 -43.91
CA THR A 483 -17.56 24.00 -45.07
C THR A 483 -16.89 22.63 -44.99
N ALA A 484 -16.07 22.40 -43.95
CA ALA A 484 -15.28 21.18 -43.76
C ALA A 484 -15.94 20.11 -42.88
N THR A 485 -17.18 20.32 -42.40
CA THR A 485 -17.67 19.61 -41.21
C THR A 485 -18.43 18.30 -41.43
N GLU A 486 -18.91 17.98 -42.65
CA GLU A 486 -19.77 16.78 -42.80
C GLU A 486 -19.12 15.57 -43.49
N ASP A 487 -18.02 15.72 -44.24
CA ASP A 487 -17.51 14.62 -45.09
C ASP A 487 -15.99 14.35 -45.05
N TYR A 488 -15.26 14.92 -44.08
CA TYR A 488 -13.81 14.71 -43.99
C TYR A 488 -13.47 13.36 -43.35
N LYS A 489 -13.62 12.26 -44.10
CA LYS A 489 -12.98 10.97 -43.78
C LYS A 489 -11.67 10.84 -44.52
N TRP A 490 -10.63 10.58 -43.75
CA TRP A 490 -9.27 10.61 -44.21
C TRP A 490 -8.87 9.19 -44.66
N GLU A 491 -8.74 8.98 -45.98
CA GLU A 491 -8.17 7.75 -46.53
C GLU A 491 -6.63 7.84 -46.53
N VAL A 492 -5.98 6.76 -46.07
CA VAL A 492 -4.53 6.62 -45.84
C VAL A 492 -3.66 7.07 -47.02
N ALA A 493 -4.17 7.00 -48.25
CA ALA A 493 -3.47 7.47 -49.45
C ALA A 493 -3.16 8.99 -49.46
N ARG A 494 -3.70 9.77 -48.50
CA ARG A 494 -3.52 11.23 -48.42
C ARG A 494 -2.66 11.75 -47.27
N GLU A 495 -2.02 10.88 -46.48
CA GLU A 495 -0.95 11.26 -45.51
C GLU A 495 0.21 11.89 -46.22
N GLU A 496 0.49 11.38 -47.39
CA GLU A 496 1.72 11.66 -48.08
C GLU A 496 1.69 13.04 -48.75
N TRP A 497 0.50 13.53 -49.14
CA TRP A 497 0.31 14.88 -49.70
C TRP A 497 0.38 15.97 -48.61
N ASN A 498 -0.18 15.70 -47.42
CA ASN A 498 -0.27 16.69 -46.35
C ASN A 498 0.89 16.64 -45.35
N LEU A 499 1.72 15.58 -45.33
CA LEU A 499 2.96 15.55 -44.54
C LEU A 499 4.06 16.46 -45.11
N LEU A 500 3.95 16.88 -46.37
CA LEU A 500 4.86 17.87 -46.97
C LEU A 500 4.73 19.27 -46.33
N THR A 501 3.76 19.49 -45.42
CA THR A 501 3.15 20.82 -45.23
C THR A 501 3.43 21.63 -43.97
N GLN A 502 4.39 21.21 -43.13
CA GLN A 502 4.82 22.04 -41.99
C GLN A 502 6.25 22.56 -42.07
N GLU A 503 7.19 21.81 -42.66
CA GLU A 503 8.61 22.21 -42.63
C GLU A 503 9.14 22.64 -44.00
N TYR A 504 8.65 22.07 -45.11
CA TYR A 504 9.20 22.36 -46.44
C TYR A 504 8.61 23.61 -47.12
N PHE A 505 7.35 23.97 -46.87
CA PHE A 505 6.70 25.12 -47.52
C PHE A 505 6.81 26.44 -46.75
N ASN A 506 7.43 26.44 -45.57
CA ASN A 506 7.50 27.65 -44.74
C ASN A 506 8.45 28.73 -45.28
N ASN A 507 9.16 28.51 -46.40
CA ASN A 507 10.02 29.53 -47.00
C ASN A 507 9.84 29.75 -48.53
N ARG A 508 8.79 29.21 -49.18
CA ARG A 508 8.35 29.68 -50.51
C ARG A 508 6.82 29.81 -50.57
N ARG A 509 6.37 31.04 -50.78
CA ARG A 509 4.97 31.48 -50.91
C ARG A 509 4.33 30.92 -52.20
N ILE A 510 3.75 29.71 -52.19
CA ILE A 510 2.69 29.36 -53.16
C ILE A 510 1.45 30.10 -52.66
N ASN A 511 1.39 31.37 -53.01
CA ASN A 511 0.52 32.23 -52.26
C ASN A 511 -0.92 32.08 -52.67
N ASP A 512 -1.29 31.80 -53.91
CA ASP A 512 -2.70 31.77 -54.28
C ASP A 512 -2.96 30.77 -55.42
N ILE A 513 -3.95 29.91 -55.25
CA ILE A 513 -4.53 29.05 -56.28
C ILE A 513 -5.87 29.66 -56.66
N ILE A 514 -6.14 29.80 -57.95
CA ILE A 514 -7.43 30.26 -58.43
C ILE A 514 -8.25 29.04 -58.80
N VAL A 515 -9.41 28.89 -58.16
CA VAL A 515 -10.32 27.77 -58.38
C VAL A 515 -11.65 28.30 -58.88
N THR A 516 -12.11 27.76 -60.00
CA THR A 516 -13.48 27.96 -60.49
C THR A 516 -14.32 26.79 -60.05
N ILE A 517 -15.42 27.04 -59.34
CA ILE A 517 -16.32 25.99 -58.82
C ILE A 517 -17.76 26.19 -59.31
N ASP A 518 -18.53 25.10 -59.37
CA ASP A 518 -19.97 25.11 -59.64
C ASP A 518 -20.80 25.43 -58.36
N ASN A 519 -22.13 25.49 -58.50
CA ASN A 519 -23.05 25.75 -57.38
C ASN A 519 -23.08 24.64 -56.31
N ASN A 520 -22.46 23.49 -56.57
CA ASN A 520 -22.32 22.34 -55.66
C ASN A 520 -20.89 22.21 -55.11
N TYR A 521 -20.03 23.23 -55.28
CA TYR A 521 -18.64 23.26 -54.86
C TYR A 521 -17.69 22.29 -55.58
N HIS A 522 -18.11 21.73 -56.72
CA HIS A 522 -17.20 20.95 -57.56
C HIS A 522 -16.29 21.87 -58.36
N ILE A 523 -15.03 21.47 -58.48
CA ILE A 523 -14.05 22.21 -59.27
C ILE A 523 -14.32 22.02 -60.76
N LEU A 524 -14.43 23.14 -61.47
CA LEU A 524 -14.51 23.21 -62.93
C LEU A 524 -13.14 23.49 -63.57
N ASP A 525 -12.30 24.30 -62.91
CA ASP A 525 -10.95 24.66 -63.39
C ASP A 525 -10.04 25.08 -62.22
N ILE A 526 -8.73 24.80 -62.32
CA ILE A 526 -7.71 25.16 -61.32
C ILE A 526 -6.48 25.73 -62.01
N VAL A 527 -6.08 26.96 -61.64
CA VAL A 527 -4.84 27.58 -62.11
C VAL A 527 -3.81 27.62 -60.97
N GLY A 528 -2.60 27.08 -61.24
CA GLY A 528 -1.49 27.00 -60.28
C GLY A 528 -1.20 25.60 -59.69
N LEU A 529 -1.88 24.55 -60.19
CA LEU A 529 -1.72 23.16 -59.74
C LEU A 529 -0.43 22.50 -60.28
N ASP A 530 0.00 22.88 -61.49
CA ASP A 530 1.20 22.31 -62.15
C ASP A 530 2.49 22.50 -61.32
N ASP A 531 2.61 23.63 -60.61
CA ASP A 531 3.72 23.92 -59.69
C ASP A 531 3.74 23.01 -58.45
N ILE A 532 2.58 22.44 -58.10
CA ILE A 532 2.39 21.50 -57.00
C ILE A 532 2.65 20.07 -57.48
N GLU A 533 2.17 19.69 -58.67
CA GLU A 533 2.40 18.37 -59.27
C GLU A 533 3.88 18.09 -59.52
N VAL A 534 4.65 19.04 -60.08
CA VAL A 534 6.11 18.89 -60.28
C VAL A 534 6.83 18.59 -58.95
N LYS A 535 6.37 19.15 -57.83
CA LYS A 535 6.97 18.94 -56.51
C LYS A 535 6.50 17.66 -55.82
N ILE A 536 5.29 17.19 -56.14
CA ILE A 536 4.78 15.88 -55.71
C ILE A 536 5.57 14.76 -56.40
N VAL A 537 5.86 14.88 -57.70
CA VAL A 537 6.69 13.92 -58.45
C VAL A 537 8.10 13.81 -57.84
N PHE A 538 8.70 14.90 -57.36
CA PHE A 538 9.98 14.86 -56.63
C PHE A 538 9.90 14.12 -55.28
N ALA A 539 8.77 14.21 -54.57
CA ALA A 539 8.54 13.48 -53.32
C ALA A 539 8.29 11.98 -53.56
N GLU A 540 7.66 11.63 -54.68
CA GLU A 540 7.39 10.24 -55.08
C GLU A 540 8.66 9.52 -55.57
N ILE A 541 9.56 10.23 -56.26
CA ILE A 541 10.92 9.74 -56.59
C ILE A 541 11.73 9.45 -55.31
N HIS A 542 11.56 10.26 -54.25
CA HIS A 542 12.15 10.01 -52.92
C HIS A 542 11.60 8.74 -52.26
N LYS A 543 10.30 8.48 -52.38
CA LYS A 543 9.66 7.26 -51.84
C LYS A 543 10.17 6.00 -52.53
N ASN A 544 10.27 6.01 -53.86
CA ASN A 544 10.72 4.85 -54.64
C ASN A 544 12.24 4.63 -54.58
N GLY A 545 13.04 5.65 -54.28
CA GLY A 545 14.47 5.52 -54.01
C GLY A 545 14.83 4.81 -52.68
N THR A 546 13.87 4.70 -51.75
CA THR A 546 14.04 3.99 -50.47
C THR A 546 13.45 2.58 -50.45
N SER A 547 12.75 2.19 -51.51
CA SER A 547 12.15 0.86 -51.64
C SER A 547 12.92 -0.02 -52.60
N GLU A 548 14.21 -0.25 -52.36
CA GLU A 548 14.92 -1.44 -52.89
C GLU A 548 16.27 -1.69 -52.19
N ARG A 549 16.26 -1.83 -50.86
CA ARG A 549 17.16 -2.72 -50.09
C ARG A 549 16.77 -2.69 -48.61
N ARG A 550 16.06 -3.72 -48.17
CA ARG A 550 15.94 -4.03 -46.74
C ARG A 550 17.34 -4.37 -46.22
N THR A 551 17.91 -3.49 -45.41
CA THR A 551 18.93 -3.85 -44.43
C THR A 551 18.46 -3.40 -43.06
N ASP A 552 18.51 -4.31 -42.09
CA ASP A 552 17.98 -4.15 -40.73
C ASP A 552 18.68 -3.00 -39.98
N ILE A 553 18.02 -1.85 -39.86
CA ILE A 553 18.49 -0.72 -39.05
C ILE A 553 17.90 -0.85 -37.63
N SER A 554 18.77 -0.95 -36.62
CA SER A 554 18.37 -1.09 -35.21
C SER A 554 17.75 0.19 -34.64
N SER A 555 16.89 0.07 -33.62
CA SER A 555 16.24 1.20 -32.94
C SER A 555 17.22 2.26 -32.41
N SER A 556 18.44 1.85 -32.05
CA SER A 556 19.52 2.75 -31.61
C SER A 556 20.10 3.61 -32.75
N GLN A 557 20.03 3.11 -33.99
CA GLN A 557 20.41 3.85 -35.19
C GLN A 557 19.30 4.82 -35.60
N VAL A 558 18.02 4.46 -35.42
CA VAL A 558 16.87 5.36 -35.67
C VAL A 558 16.87 6.57 -34.72
N THR A 559 17.15 6.38 -33.42
CA THR A 559 17.28 7.51 -32.48
C THR A 559 18.48 8.41 -32.83
N LYS A 560 19.61 7.82 -33.22
CA LYS A 560 20.76 8.58 -33.76
C LYS A 560 20.40 9.29 -35.08
N ILE A 561 19.46 8.73 -35.85
CA ILE A 561 18.93 9.35 -37.07
C ILE A 561 18.15 10.62 -36.76
N ILE A 562 17.19 10.53 -35.85
CA ILE A 562 16.36 11.65 -35.44
C ILE A 562 17.20 12.78 -34.83
N HIS A 563 18.20 12.46 -34.02
CA HIS A 563 19.08 13.48 -33.42
C HIS A 563 19.96 14.22 -34.43
N ASN A 564 20.57 13.55 -35.42
CA ASN A 564 21.35 14.32 -36.41
C ASN A 564 20.46 15.09 -37.39
N VAL A 565 19.23 14.62 -37.68
CA VAL A 565 18.25 15.38 -38.47
C VAL A 565 17.88 16.69 -37.75
N ALA A 566 17.56 16.61 -36.46
CA ALA A 566 17.26 17.80 -35.66
C ALA A 566 18.45 18.77 -35.62
N ALA A 567 19.67 18.27 -35.39
CA ALA A 567 20.87 19.11 -35.37
C ALA A 567 21.14 19.77 -36.73
N ARG A 568 20.91 19.05 -37.84
CA ARG A 568 21.15 19.55 -39.20
C ARG A 568 20.13 20.59 -39.63
N ASN A 569 18.86 20.39 -39.29
CA ASN A 569 17.82 21.39 -39.48
C ASN A 569 18.15 22.66 -38.69
N SER A 570 18.68 22.54 -37.47
CA SER A 570 19.15 23.71 -36.72
C SER A 570 20.30 24.45 -37.44
N CYS A 571 21.25 23.74 -38.07
CA CYS A 571 22.33 24.37 -38.85
C CYS A 571 21.79 25.14 -40.07
N ILE A 572 20.89 24.50 -40.83
CA ILE A 572 20.25 25.12 -42.01
C ILE A 572 19.42 26.33 -41.61
N ASN A 573 18.64 26.22 -40.53
CA ASN A 573 17.84 27.32 -40.00
C ASN A 573 18.71 28.49 -39.54
N PHE A 574 19.84 28.19 -38.87
CA PHE A 574 20.79 29.21 -38.45
C PHE A 574 21.40 29.96 -39.64
N LEU A 575 21.77 29.26 -40.72
CA LEU A 575 22.32 29.91 -41.93
C LEU A 575 21.25 30.71 -42.68
N ALA A 576 20.03 30.17 -42.76
CA ALA A 576 18.90 30.84 -43.39
C ALA A 576 18.40 32.05 -42.61
N SER A 577 18.63 32.10 -41.29
CA SER A 577 18.25 33.26 -40.46
C SER A 577 19.24 34.42 -40.54
N GLN A 578 20.40 34.24 -41.17
CA GLN A 578 21.38 35.30 -41.34
C GLN A 578 20.87 36.33 -42.35
N ASN A 579 21.11 37.61 -42.07
CA ASN A 579 20.62 38.69 -42.91
C ASN A 579 21.40 38.73 -44.24
N SER A 580 20.82 38.15 -45.29
CA SER A 580 21.39 38.14 -46.63
C SER A 580 20.39 38.66 -47.67
N PRO A 581 20.83 39.53 -48.60
CA PRO A 581 20.01 39.97 -49.74
C PRO A 581 19.92 38.90 -50.84
N TYR A 582 20.64 37.78 -50.70
CA TYR A 582 20.72 36.72 -51.69
C TYR A 582 19.94 35.48 -51.23
N ASN A 583 19.30 34.81 -52.18
CA ASN A 583 18.60 33.55 -51.91
C ASN A 583 19.60 32.41 -51.76
N ALA A 584 19.30 31.46 -50.88
CA ALA A 584 19.97 30.17 -50.88
C ALA A 584 19.71 29.44 -52.21
N VAL A 585 20.73 28.78 -52.72
CA VAL A 585 20.68 28.01 -53.97
C VAL A 585 20.77 26.54 -53.65
N ASP A 586 19.86 25.76 -54.22
CA ASP A 586 19.87 24.30 -54.16
C ASP A 586 20.93 23.73 -55.12
N VAL A 587 21.69 22.76 -54.64
CA VAL A 587 22.76 22.12 -55.41
C VAL A 587 22.68 20.62 -55.21
N GLN A 588 22.81 19.86 -56.31
CA GLN A 588 22.76 18.39 -56.29
C GLN A 588 24.17 17.78 -56.30
N GLU A 589 24.74 17.57 -55.13
CA GLU A 589 26.08 16.98 -54.96
C GLU A 589 26.14 15.55 -55.52
N LEU A 590 27.02 15.31 -56.49
CA LEU A 590 27.19 13.98 -57.07
C LEU A 590 28.05 13.09 -56.16
N VAL A 591 27.41 12.24 -55.35
CA VAL A 591 28.11 11.38 -54.37
C VAL A 591 28.51 10.04 -54.97
N THR A 592 27.64 9.42 -55.79
CA THR A 592 27.97 8.25 -56.62
C THR A 592 27.28 8.36 -57.98
N GLU A 593 27.61 7.49 -58.95
CA GLU A 593 27.03 7.58 -60.31
C GLU A 593 25.50 7.48 -60.34
N GLN A 594 24.91 6.94 -59.27
CA GLN A 594 23.48 6.68 -59.13
C GLN A 594 22.84 7.50 -58.00
N TYR A 595 23.62 8.32 -57.28
CA TYR A 595 23.15 9.02 -56.09
C TYR A 595 23.62 10.47 -56.06
N ARG A 596 22.66 11.39 -55.95
CA ARG A 596 22.87 12.82 -55.81
C ARG A 596 22.31 13.28 -54.48
N ASP A 597 23.16 13.90 -53.66
CA ASP A 597 22.78 14.50 -52.39
C ASP A 597 22.25 15.90 -52.58
N ILE A 598 21.17 16.23 -51.87
CA ILE A 598 20.68 17.60 -51.82
C ILE A 598 21.56 18.42 -50.86
N SER A 599 22.03 19.56 -51.34
CA SER A 599 22.79 20.55 -50.55
C SER A 599 22.31 21.96 -50.85
N PHE A 600 22.72 22.90 -50.01
CA PHE A 600 22.42 24.30 -50.14
C PHE A 600 23.71 25.13 -50.12
N LEU A 601 23.74 26.16 -50.95
CA LEU A 601 24.69 27.26 -50.87
C LEU A 601 23.99 28.46 -50.25
N PHE A 602 24.45 28.89 -49.08
CA PHE A 602 23.99 30.09 -48.40
C PHE A 602 24.95 31.25 -48.69
N PRO A 603 24.64 32.16 -49.63
CA PRO A 603 25.36 33.40 -49.80
C PRO A 603 25.09 34.34 -48.62
N ILE A 604 26.12 34.71 -47.86
CA ILE A 604 25.99 35.63 -46.71
C ILE A 604 27.06 36.73 -46.81
N PRO A 605 26.68 38.01 -46.94
CA PRO A 605 27.64 39.12 -47.02
C PRO A 605 28.27 39.44 -45.66
N ASP A 606 29.54 39.83 -45.66
CA ASP A 606 30.25 40.28 -44.45
C ASP A 606 30.09 41.79 -44.18
N GLY A 607 29.39 42.50 -45.06
CA GLY A 607 29.24 43.95 -45.04
C GLY A 607 30.52 44.73 -45.41
N LYS A 608 31.58 44.05 -45.86
CA LYS A 608 32.89 44.60 -46.22
C LYS A 608 33.28 44.27 -47.68
N GLY A 609 32.28 44.00 -48.53
CA GLY A 609 32.45 43.71 -49.95
C GLY A 609 32.80 42.26 -50.28
N ASN A 610 32.73 41.34 -49.30
CA ASN A 610 32.81 39.91 -49.56
C ASN A 610 31.46 39.23 -49.28
N VAL A 611 31.18 38.18 -50.05
CA VAL A 611 30.07 37.26 -49.84
C VAL A 611 30.66 35.88 -49.58
N TYR A 612 30.25 35.30 -48.45
CA TYR A 612 30.65 33.96 -48.08
C TYR A 612 29.58 32.98 -48.57
N LEU A 613 29.94 32.08 -49.51
CA LEU A 613 29.07 30.99 -49.90
C LEU A 613 29.32 29.83 -48.94
N ILE A 614 28.32 29.54 -48.11
CA ILE A 614 28.39 28.46 -47.12
C ILE A 614 27.66 27.26 -47.69
N TRP A 615 28.42 26.22 -48.02
CA TRP A 615 27.92 24.96 -48.54
C TRP A 615 27.59 23.99 -47.40
N GLU A 616 26.30 23.70 -47.25
CA GLU A 616 25.81 22.75 -46.27
C GLU A 616 24.96 21.66 -46.93
N SER A 617 25.16 20.40 -46.54
CA SER A 617 24.36 19.28 -47.06
C SER A 617 23.04 19.14 -46.30
N ALA A 618 21.96 18.78 -46.99
CA ALA A 618 20.67 18.45 -46.40
C ALA A 618 20.60 17.01 -45.86
N GLU A 619 21.65 16.20 -46.09
CA GLU A 619 21.63 14.76 -45.84
C GLU A 619 22.37 14.30 -44.57
N PHE A 620 22.08 13.04 -44.21
CA PHE A 620 22.20 12.47 -42.87
C PHE A 620 23.56 11.80 -42.54
N GLU A 621 24.63 12.00 -43.32
CA GLU A 621 25.91 11.35 -43.02
C GLU A 621 26.77 12.11 -41.99
N LYS A 622 27.15 11.39 -40.93
CA LYS A 622 27.87 11.88 -39.72
C LYS A 622 29.22 12.59 -39.96
N SER A 623 29.74 12.61 -41.18
CA SER A 623 31.12 13.03 -41.47
C SER A 623 31.21 14.27 -42.38
N LYS A 624 30.09 14.88 -42.78
CA LYS A 624 30.10 15.97 -43.76
C LYS A 624 30.34 17.33 -43.08
N ALA A 625 31.53 17.89 -43.30
CA ALA A 625 31.89 19.23 -42.88
C ALA A 625 31.14 20.30 -43.70
N THR A 626 30.83 21.43 -43.08
CA THR A 626 30.37 22.63 -43.77
C THR A 626 31.56 23.26 -44.47
N HIS A 627 31.42 23.59 -45.76
CA HIS A 627 32.48 24.20 -46.54
C HIS A 627 32.15 25.65 -46.83
N ILE A 628 33.15 26.52 -46.75
CA ILE A 628 32.97 27.97 -46.88
C ILE A 628 33.86 28.46 -48.01
N PHE A 629 33.29 29.22 -48.94
CA PHE A 629 34.00 29.92 -50.00
C PHE A 629 33.89 31.42 -49.75
N LYS A 630 34.99 32.16 -49.92
CA LYS A 630 35.02 33.61 -49.70
C LYS A 630 35.17 34.31 -51.04
N ILE A 631 34.13 35.02 -51.46
CA ILE A 631 34.02 35.56 -52.81
C ILE A 631 33.85 37.07 -52.73
N ARG A 632 34.43 37.81 -53.67
CA ARG A 632 34.12 39.24 -53.81
C ARG A 632 32.74 39.43 -54.40
N GLU A 633 31.97 40.39 -53.90
CA GLU A 633 30.58 40.60 -54.29
C GLU A 633 30.40 40.78 -55.81
N GLU A 634 31.36 41.43 -56.48
CA GLU A 634 31.40 41.64 -57.93
C GLU A 634 31.47 40.35 -58.77
N CYS A 635 32.01 39.26 -58.22
CA CYS A 635 32.18 37.98 -58.91
C CYS A 635 31.18 36.90 -58.43
N LEU A 636 30.19 37.26 -57.60
CA LEU A 636 29.33 36.30 -56.92
C LEU A 636 28.60 35.36 -57.89
N GLN A 637 27.97 35.91 -58.93
CA GLN A 637 27.15 35.12 -59.87
C GLN A 637 28.00 34.09 -60.63
N GLU A 638 29.14 34.52 -61.18
CA GLU A 638 30.06 33.64 -61.89
C GLU A 638 30.62 32.55 -60.97
N MET A 639 31.09 32.94 -59.78
CA MET A 639 31.69 31.99 -58.85
C MET A 639 30.67 31.01 -58.25
N MET A 640 29.44 31.47 -58.00
CA MET A 640 28.35 30.60 -57.53
C MET A 640 28.02 29.53 -58.56
N GLU A 641 27.99 29.88 -59.86
CA GLU A 641 27.79 28.92 -60.95
C GLU A 641 28.97 27.96 -61.10
N ASN A 642 30.21 28.46 -60.97
CA ASN A 642 31.41 27.61 -60.99
C ASN A 642 31.44 26.60 -59.83
N ILE A 643 31.07 27.03 -58.63
CA ILE A 643 30.98 26.17 -57.44
C ILE A 643 29.84 25.18 -57.59
N ARG A 644 28.67 25.61 -58.06
CA ARG A 644 27.53 24.73 -58.36
C ARG A 644 27.93 23.64 -59.35
N ASN A 645 28.50 24.02 -60.49
CA ASN A 645 28.97 23.07 -61.49
C ASN A 645 30.02 22.12 -60.93
N PHE A 646 30.97 22.61 -60.12
CA PHE A 646 31.94 21.74 -59.47
C PHE A 646 31.26 20.68 -58.59
N ILE A 647 30.29 21.09 -57.76
CA ILE A 647 29.56 20.19 -56.85
C ILE A 647 28.69 19.18 -57.62
N GLU A 648 28.02 19.60 -58.70
CA GLU A 648 27.03 18.79 -59.42
C GLU A 648 27.63 17.83 -60.47
N THR A 649 28.85 18.09 -60.93
CA THR A 649 29.48 17.32 -62.02
C THR A 649 30.65 16.45 -61.58
N ASN A 650 31.21 16.66 -60.39
CA ASN A 650 32.39 15.91 -59.92
C ASN A 650 32.03 14.95 -58.79
N TYR A 651 32.69 13.78 -58.77
CA TYR A 651 32.60 12.85 -57.65
C TYR A 651 33.49 13.30 -56.48
N ARG A 652 33.06 12.95 -55.26
CA ARG A 652 33.84 13.10 -54.02
C ARG A 652 34.34 14.55 -53.80
N THR A 653 33.54 15.53 -54.20
CA THR A 653 33.87 16.97 -54.15
C THR A 653 34.32 17.43 -52.77
N ARG A 654 33.65 17.01 -51.69
CA ARG A 654 34.10 17.31 -50.31
C ARG A 654 35.46 16.72 -49.98
N SER A 655 35.75 15.49 -50.39
CA SER A 655 37.06 14.86 -50.20
C SER A 655 38.16 15.59 -50.98
N ARG A 656 37.86 16.05 -52.19
CA ARG A 656 38.76 16.86 -53.01
C ARG A 656 39.06 18.22 -52.36
N LEU A 657 38.04 18.88 -51.79
CA LEU A 657 38.23 20.10 -50.98
C LEU A 657 39.01 19.84 -49.67
N ASN A 658 39.18 18.58 -49.26
CA ASN A 658 39.99 18.17 -48.12
C ASN A 658 41.37 17.61 -48.52
N SER A 659 41.59 17.34 -49.81
CA SER A 659 42.82 16.75 -50.35
C SER A 659 44.01 17.71 -50.29
N VAL A 660 45.22 17.16 -50.27
CA VAL A 660 46.48 17.92 -50.38
C VAL A 660 47.20 17.65 -51.70
N GLU A 661 46.54 16.95 -52.63
CA GLU A 661 47.05 16.73 -53.98
C GLU A 661 47.09 18.03 -54.77
N THR A 662 48.11 18.22 -55.61
CA THR A 662 48.39 19.47 -56.32
C THR A 662 47.19 19.96 -57.14
N ASP A 663 46.56 19.07 -57.91
CA ASP A 663 45.42 19.39 -58.77
C ASP A 663 44.18 19.84 -57.96
N ASP A 664 43.99 19.28 -56.75
CA ASP A 664 42.89 19.66 -55.86
C ASP A 664 43.19 20.97 -55.11
N LEU A 665 44.46 21.30 -54.87
CA LEU A 665 44.87 22.59 -54.32
C LEU A 665 44.68 23.72 -55.33
N GLU A 666 45.03 23.50 -56.60
CA GLU A 666 44.71 24.42 -57.70
C GLU A 666 43.19 24.63 -57.78
N LYS A 667 42.42 23.54 -57.73
CA LYS A 667 40.96 23.65 -57.78
C LYS A 667 40.35 24.39 -56.59
N LYS A 668 40.91 24.27 -55.39
CA LYS A 668 40.49 25.07 -54.22
C LYS A 668 40.76 26.56 -54.40
N GLN A 669 41.89 26.90 -55.01
CA GLN A 669 42.20 28.30 -55.33
C GLN A 669 41.23 28.85 -56.38
N ASP A 670 40.95 28.09 -57.44
CA ASP A 670 39.98 28.47 -58.47
C ASP A 670 38.59 28.74 -57.90
N LEU A 671 38.15 27.90 -56.94
CA LEU A 671 36.84 28.02 -56.31
C LEU A 671 36.79 29.06 -55.19
N GLN A 672 37.90 29.75 -54.88
CA GLN A 672 38.01 30.68 -53.75
C GLN A 672 37.61 30.03 -52.41
N TYR A 673 38.03 28.79 -52.22
CA TYR A 673 37.78 28.03 -51.00
C TYR A 673 38.44 28.69 -49.79
N PHE A 674 37.67 28.93 -48.73
CA PHE A 674 38.10 29.66 -47.54
C PHE A 674 38.44 28.71 -46.39
N SER A 675 37.45 27.99 -45.87
CA SER A 675 37.64 27.09 -44.74
C SER A 675 36.54 26.03 -44.65
N ARG A 676 36.63 25.17 -43.63
CA ARG A 676 35.58 24.22 -43.27
C ARG A 676 35.29 24.26 -41.79
N VAL A 677 34.06 23.91 -41.43
CA VAL A 677 33.65 23.63 -40.06
C VAL A 677 33.21 22.18 -39.96
N ASN A 678 33.93 21.41 -39.13
CA ASN A 678 33.62 20.00 -38.91
C ASN A 678 32.40 19.87 -37.98
N HIS A 679 31.49 18.99 -38.36
CA HIS A 679 30.44 18.49 -37.49
C HIS A 679 31.03 17.44 -36.54
N ASP A 680 31.26 17.79 -35.27
CA ASP A 680 31.52 16.79 -34.24
C ASP A 680 30.20 16.21 -33.75
N SER A 681 30.24 14.95 -33.32
CA SER A 681 29.05 14.14 -33.09
C SER A 681 27.96 14.84 -32.27
N VAL A 682 26.84 15.11 -32.95
CA VAL A 682 25.46 15.36 -32.49
C VAL A 682 25.11 16.73 -31.86
N GLU A 683 26.07 17.59 -31.51
CA GLU A 683 25.73 18.86 -30.81
C GLU A 683 25.80 20.10 -31.71
N TYR A 684 24.63 20.59 -32.14
CA TYR A 684 24.46 21.81 -32.94
C TYR A 684 25.19 23.04 -32.36
N GLN A 685 25.17 23.20 -31.03
CA GLN A 685 25.81 24.36 -30.38
C GLN A 685 27.32 24.44 -30.66
N VAL A 686 28.00 23.30 -30.68
CA VAL A 686 29.45 23.25 -30.96
C VAL A 686 29.74 23.65 -32.40
N TRP A 687 28.86 23.28 -33.33
CA TRP A 687 28.96 23.72 -34.72
C TRP A 687 28.72 25.22 -34.85
N GLU A 688 27.67 25.76 -34.21
CA GLU A 688 27.36 27.20 -34.24
C GLU A 688 28.51 28.03 -33.68
N ASP A 689 29.08 27.64 -32.54
CA ASP A 689 30.21 28.32 -31.91
C ASP A 689 31.44 28.34 -32.83
N ARG A 690 31.69 27.25 -33.58
CA ARG A 690 32.77 27.18 -34.57
C ARG A 690 32.48 28.03 -35.79
N MET A 691 31.25 28.02 -36.28
CA MET A 691 30.83 28.90 -37.39
C MET A 691 31.00 30.37 -37.02
N LYS A 692 30.57 30.78 -35.81
CA LYS A 692 30.77 32.14 -35.30
C LYS A 692 32.24 32.47 -35.05
N LYS A 693 33.07 31.48 -34.73
CA LYS A 693 34.53 31.67 -34.62
C LYS A 693 35.19 31.90 -35.98
N GLU A 694 34.83 31.12 -37.00
CA GLU A 694 35.35 31.24 -38.36
C GLU A 694 34.81 32.49 -39.08
N LEU A 695 33.54 32.81 -38.85
CA LEU A 695 32.80 33.93 -39.44
C LEU A 695 32.18 34.78 -38.32
N SER A 696 32.99 35.66 -37.73
CA SER A 696 32.61 36.47 -36.57
C SER A 696 31.51 37.51 -36.80
N PHE A 697 31.05 37.68 -38.05
CA PHE A 697 29.93 38.55 -38.41
C PHE A 697 28.57 37.85 -38.38
N LEU A 698 28.52 36.52 -38.20
CA LEU A 698 27.25 35.79 -38.06
C LEU A 698 26.62 36.06 -36.69
N SER A 699 25.30 36.27 -36.68
CA SER A 699 24.51 36.62 -35.48
C SER A 699 23.74 35.44 -34.93
#